data_AF-A0A1F7ZLM1-F1
#
_entry.id   AF-A0A1F7ZLM1-F1
#
_cell.length_a   1.000
_cell.length_b   1.000
_cell.length_c   1.000
_cell.angle_alpha   90.00
_cell.angle_beta   90.00
_cell.angle_gamma   90.00
#
_symmetry.space_group_name_H-M   'P 1'
#
loop_
_entity.id
_entity.type
_entity.pdbx_description
1 polymer ?
#
loop_
_entity_poly.entity_id
_entity_poly.type
_entity_poly.pdbx_seq_one_letter_code
_entity_poly.pdbx_strand_id
1 'polypeptide(L)'
;MAFTTNPVANPEAVVSGSQYRFTILTDRLVRYEWASDGCFEDRASTFAINRHFPTPQFRLVDNDDNLEIITNHFHLCYDKKRFSPAGLNVHFNFKHTNWGAPWQYGLDEKLQLGGSLNLGGTARTLDLCDGRCDMGEGVISKAGYAALDDSKSMLFDGDFVAGRKPGDRIDGYLFCYGHDYKAAIKAFYSVSGNQPILPRYALGNWWSRYYAYHQDEYVQLMDEFRAHDIPISVSVVDMDWHLVSDPCVPHAGWTGYTWNKNLFPDPEKFRSDLHKRRLKITLNDHPHNGIHSHEDVYEEMAKALGYNTQEKIPIIFDPSNPRFMKAYLEMHHTLEKTACDFWWIDWQQGPYSKVSGLDPLWLLNHFHYIDHGRNENITPLIFSRYAGPGSQRYPVGFSGDTVVTWDSLAFQPEFTATASNIGYGWWSHDIGGHIFGSRDDELVTRWVQFGVFSPIFRLHSSDSKWNSKEPWMYRSEYEKVMANFMRLRHQLVPFLYTCNVIGSVEGEPLVQPMYWWYPDAEQAYAFPNQYIFGSQLLIAPIVEPRNKTTHLGAVKAWLPPGPRFVDIFTGQLYDANREITFYRRLEEYPVLAREGTIIPLDASPVPENGCLNVDELEFLVVIGNDAEATVLEDIRDDAPDAMRGKGQRKSVVHFKQAEGKLTVEPVQRPSKFRFLSLTSVPNDLKVFCDGIDRTKEAKVTVEEACHAPGLVIECSFSEIGHCIVIELGSDPQIGVMNPTSRLERLILDYQCAFEMKDQLWKVPFHKLVKNSAYYSRYQTKYRRRREGKTDYYARKRLITQAKNKYNAPKYRLVVRFTNRDIITQIVYSEISGDKVFASAYAHELKRYGITNGLTNWAAAYATGLLLARRTLKKLGIDEQFPGVEEADGEYALAEAVETEDGERRPFKAFLDVGLARTSTGARVFAAMKGASDGGILVPHSENRFPGFDIETEELDAETLRTYIFGGHVAEYMEGLADDDEERYRGQFHKYLENEVEAGDIEDLYTEAHKAIREDPFKKDEDEGSKKTKEEYKAESKKFQKKKLTHAERKARVEQKIRELAA
;
A
#
# COMPACT_ATOMS: atom_id res chain seq x y z
N MET A 1 39.61 -12.27 -11.04
CA MET A 1 39.27 -11.17 -10.11
C MET A 1 38.61 -11.78 -8.89
N ALA A 2 38.94 -11.31 -7.69
CA ALA A 2 38.48 -11.94 -6.45
C ALA A 2 37.02 -11.59 -6.14
N PHE A 3 36.12 -12.54 -6.37
CA PHE A 3 34.79 -12.53 -5.79
C PHE A 3 34.93 -12.61 -4.27
N THR A 4 34.76 -11.48 -3.59
CA THR A 4 35.02 -11.40 -2.14
C THR A 4 33.83 -11.97 -1.38
N THR A 5 34.09 -13.02 -0.60
CA THR A 5 33.10 -13.67 0.26
C THR A 5 33.66 -13.78 1.68
N ASN A 6 32.81 -13.72 2.68
CA ASN A 6 33.18 -14.02 4.07
C ASN A 6 32.22 -15.06 4.69
N PRO A 7 32.20 -16.31 4.18
CA PRO A 7 31.09 -17.22 4.37
C PRO A 7 31.15 -18.06 5.65
N VAL A 8 32.28 -18.03 6.37
CA VAL A 8 32.49 -18.77 7.62
C VAL A 8 32.03 -17.91 8.79
N ALA A 9 31.07 -18.41 9.55
CA ALA A 9 30.52 -17.69 10.70
C ALA A 9 31.54 -17.46 11.82
N ASN A 10 31.29 -16.45 12.66
CA ASN A 10 32.03 -16.30 13.90
C ASN A 10 31.73 -17.50 14.82
N PRO A 11 32.74 -18.27 15.28
CA PRO A 11 32.52 -19.46 16.10
C PRO A 11 31.73 -19.21 17.39
N GLU A 12 31.84 -18.01 17.97
CA GLU A 12 31.11 -17.63 19.19
C GLU A 12 29.60 -17.46 18.96
N ALA A 13 29.18 -17.29 17.70
CA ALA A 13 27.78 -17.19 17.30
C ALA A 13 27.17 -18.53 16.88
N VAL A 14 27.92 -19.63 17.00
CA VAL A 14 27.51 -20.97 16.56
C VAL A 14 27.11 -21.84 17.74
N VAL A 15 25.94 -22.44 17.66
CA VAL A 15 25.42 -23.45 18.61
C VAL A 15 25.15 -24.73 17.82
N SER A 16 25.84 -25.83 18.14
CA SER A 16 25.80 -27.05 17.32
C SER A 16 25.77 -28.33 18.15
N GLY A 17 25.11 -29.36 17.62
CA GLY A 17 25.18 -30.74 18.07
C GLY A 17 25.71 -31.68 16.98
N SER A 18 25.45 -32.98 17.10
CA SER A 18 25.93 -33.99 16.13
C SER A 18 25.30 -33.89 14.75
N GLN A 19 24.06 -33.42 14.64
CA GLN A 19 23.29 -33.37 13.39
C GLN A 19 22.63 -32.02 13.11
N TYR A 20 22.74 -31.04 14.02
CA TYR A 20 22.17 -29.72 13.85
C TYR A 20 23.20 -28.60 14.12
N ARG A 21 22.98 -27.44 13.50
CA ARG A 21 23.76 -26.23 13.75
C ARG A 21 22.87 -25.00 13.61
N PHE A 22 22.91 -24.13 14.61
CA PHE A 22 22.31 -22.80 14.57
C PHE A 22 23.43 -21.77 14.55
N THR A 23 23.32 -20.78 13.68
CA THR A 23 24.22 -19.63 13.65
C THR A 23 23.40 -18.37 13.86
N ILE A 24 23.66 -17.65 14.95
CA ILE A 24 22.97 -16.41 15.27
C ILE A 24 23.73 -15.27 14.58
N LEU A 25 23.29 -14.91 13.37
CA LEU A 25 23.98 -13.94 12.51
C LEU A 25 23.77 -12.49 12.99
N THR A 26 22.57 -12.20 13.48
CA THR A 26 22.22 -10.95 14.18
C THR A 26 21.19 -11.26 15.26
N ASP A 27 20.81 -10.28 16.08
CA ASP A 27 19.69 -10.44 17.03
C ASP A 27 18.34 -10.75 16.36
N ARG A 28 18.24 -10.49 15.04
CA ARG A 28 17.04 -10.66 14.19
C ARG A 28 17.19 -11.66 13.05
N LEU A 29 18.32 -12.37 12.94
CA LEU A 29 18.56 -13.30 11.83
C LEU A 29 19.31 -14.53 12.35
N VAL A 30 18.70 -15.69 12.18
CA VAL A 30 19.29 -16.98 12.54
C VAL A 30 19.33 -17.89 11.31
N ARG A 31 20.47 -18.53 11.09
CA ARG A 31 20.61 -19.65 10.17
C ARG A 31 20.41 -20.94 10.94
N TYR A 32 19.59 -21.84 10.44
CA TYR A 32 19.33 -23.16 11.00
C TYR A 32 19.72 -24.25 9.99
N GLU A 33 20.49 -25.22 10.44
CA GLU A 33 21.00 -26.30 9.62
C GLU A 33 20.76 -27.65 10.29
N TRP A 34 20.41 -28.64 9.48
CA TRP A 34 20.34 -30.04 9.90
C TRP A 34 20.96 -30.93 8.81
N ALA A 35 21.74 -31.93 9.20
CA ALA A 35 22.34 -32.88 8.27
C ALA A 35 22.42 -34.28 8.88
N SER A 36 21.95 -35.30 8.15
CA SER A 36 21.90 -36.68 8.65
C SER A 36 23.27 -37.25 9.02
N ASP A 37 24.34 -36.76 8.38
CA ASP A 37 25.74 -37.18 8.58
C ASP A 37 26.57 -36.20 9.43
N GLY A 38 25.94 -35.15 9.99
CA GLY A 38 26.62 -34.13 10.78
C GLY A 38 27.58 -33.23 10.00
N CYS A 39 27.61 -33.30 8.66
CA CYS A 39 28.47 -32.46 7.84
C CYS A 39 27.71 -31.22 7.36
N PHE A 40 28.07 -30.05 7.87
CA PHE A 40 27.44 -28.79 7.47
C PHE A 40 28.17 -28.08 6.32
N GLU A 41 27.55 -27.03 5.77
CA GLU A 41 28.07 -26.28 4.63
C GLU A 41 28.51 -24.86 5.05
N ASP A 42 29.79 -24.56 4.84
CA ASP A 42 30.40 -23.28 5.17
C ASP A 42 30.87 -22.49 3.94
N ARG A 43 30.82 -23.09 2.74
CA ARG A 43 31.09 -22.36 1.50
C ARG A 43 30.01 -21.29 1.28
N ALA A 44 30.37 -20.26 0.52
CA ALA A 44 29.42 -19.23 0.11
C ALA A 44 28.37 -19.88 -0.82
N SER A 45 27.09 -19.61 -0.58
CA SER A 45 26.03 -19.97 -1.53
C SER A 45 25.71 -18.78 -2.43
N THR A 46 24.93 -19.01 -3.50
CA THR A 46 24.44 -17.93 -4.37
C THR A 46 23.60 -16.91 -3.62
N PHE A 47 22.87 -17.32 -2.58
CA PHE A 47 22.23 -16.40 -1.65
C PHE A 47 23.23 -15.83 -0.63
N ALA A 48 23.85 -16.67 0.20
CA ALA A 48 24.60 -16.24 1.38
C ALA A 48 26.12 -16.29 1.17
N ILE A 49 26.71 -15.13 0.91
CA ILE A 49 28.15 -14.95 0.68
C ILE A 49 28.89 -14.46 1.93
N ASN A 50 28.17 -13.92 2.92
CA ASN A 50 28.71 -13.38 4.16
C ASN A 50 27.97 -13.97 5.37
N ARG A 51 28.73 -14.52 6.33
CA ARG A 51 28.21 -15.04 7.60
C ARG A 51 29.04 -14.64 8.82
N HIS A 52 30.20 -14.04 8.60
CA HIS A 52 31.05 -13.56 9.68
C HIS A 52 30.61 -12.17 10.17
N PHE A 53 29.80 -12.15 11.23
CA PHE A 53 29.31 -10.94 11.87
C PHE A 53 29.81 -10.83 13.32
N PRO A 54 29.76 -9.65 13.93
CA PRO A 54 29.92 -9.51 15.38
C PRO A 54 28.91 -10.41 16.11
N THR A 55 29.38 -11.13 17.14
CA THR A 55 28.53 -12.03 17.93
C THR A 55 27.41 -11.25 18.62
N PRO A 56 26.13 -11.53 18.34
CA PRO A 56 25.02 -10.90 19.04
C PRO A 56 24.90 -11.44 20.47
N GLN A 57 24.25 -10.70 21.36
CA GLN A 57 23.93 -11.19 22.69
C GLN A 57 22.76 -12.18 22.63
N PHE A 58 22.97 -13.39 23.15
CA PHE A 58 21.93 -14.39 23.31
C PHE A 58 22.16 -15.24 24.55
N ARG A 59 21.09 -15.83 25.08
CA ARG A 59 21.14 -16.80 26.17
C ARG A 59 20.86 -18.19 25.62
N LEU A 60 21.64 -19.16 26.10
CA LEU A 60 21.49 -20.57 25.78
C LEU A 60 20.90 -21.32 26.97
N VAL A 61 19.89 -22.16 26.73
CA VAL A 61 19.43 -23.20 27.66
C VAL A 61 19.54 -24.53 26.94
N ASP A 62 20.44 -25.40 27.40
CA ASP A 62 20.77 -26.66 26.73
C ASP A 62 20.61 -27.83 27.70
N ASN A 63 19.61 -28.67 27.47
CA ASN A 63 19.27 -29.87 28.24
C ASN A 63 19.31 -31.10 27.33
N ASP A 64 19.29 -32.32 27.87
CA ASP A 64 19.44 -33.55 27.07
C ASP A 64 18.49 -33.65 25.87
N ASP A 65 17.22 -33.27 26.04
CA ASP A 65 16.17 -33.40 25.01
C ASP A 65 15.72 -32.06 24.38
N ASN A 66 16.28 -30.92 24.80
CA ASN A 66 15.80 -29.60 24.37
C ASN A 66 16.92 -28.57 24.30
N LEU A 67 16.85 -27.71 23.27
CA LEU A 67 17.73 -26.58 23.07
C LEU A 67 16.90 -25.31 22.92
N GLU A 68 17.23 -24.28 23.70
CA GLU A 68 16.63 -22.96 23.57
C GLU A 68 17.67 -21.87 23.33
N ILE A 69 17.42 -21.04 22.33
CA ILE A 69 18.24 -19.87 22.01
C ILE A 69 17.35 -18.63 22.13
N ILE A 70 17.72 -17.74 23.05
CA ILE A 70 16.91 -16.58 23.42
C ILE A 70 17.67 -15.30 23.08
N THR A 71 17.10 -14.48 22.21
CA THR A 71 17.59 -13.13 21.88
C THR A 71 16.58 -12.07 22.34
N ASN A 72 16.86 -10.81 22.04
CA ASN A 72 15.90 -9.73 22.27
C ASN A 72 14.66 -9.82 21.36
N HIS A 73 14.74 -10.52 20.23
CA HIS A 73 13.67 -10.53 19.22
C HIS A 73 12.98 -11.89 19.08
N PHE A 74 13.67 -12.98 19.38
CA PHE A 74 13.10 -14.32 19.23
C PHE A 74 13.55 -15.28 20.33
N HIS A 75 12.72 -16.30 20.55
CA HIS A 75 12.98 -17.46 21.41
C HIS A 75 12.77 -18.72 20.56
N LEU A 76 13.88 -19.32 20.16
CA LEU A 76 13.90 -20.57 19.41
C LEU A 76 13.91 -21.74 20.39
N CYS A 77 13.01 -22.71 20.19
CA CYS A 77 13.03 -23.99 20.90
C CYS A 77 13.19 -25.14 19.90
N TYR A 78 13.97 -26.14 20.28
CA TYR A 78 14.34 -27.24 19.40
C TYR A 78 14.53 -28.56 20.16
N ASP A 79 13.87 -29.62 19.70
CA ASP A 79 13.80 -30.94 20.35
C ASP A 79 15.01 -31.87 20.07
N LYS A 80 16.06 -31.35 19.45
CA LYS A 80 17.27 -32.10 19.07
C LYS A 80 17.06 -33.26 18.07
N LYS A 81 15.91 -33.31 17.38
CA LYS A 81 15.61 -34.29 16.32
C LYS A 81 15.60 -33.65 14.94
N ARG A 82 15.45 -34.44 13.88
CA ARG A 82 15.28 -33.88 12.53
C ARG A 82 14.15 -32.84 12.51
N PHE A 83 14.42 -31.66 11.95
CA PHE A 83 13.47 -30.54 11.95
C PHE A 83 12.09 -30.95 11.43
N SER A 84 11.07 -30.53 12.18
CA SER A 84 9.65 -30.76 11.92
C SER A 84 8.83 -29.62 12.55
N PRO A 85 7.56 -29.42 12.17
CA PRO A 85 6.73 -28.37 12.75
C PRO A 85 6.61 -28.42 14.29
N ALA A 86 6.68 -29.62 14.87
CA ALA A 86 6.63 -29.82 16.32
C ALA A 86 8.01 -29.72 16.99
N GLY A 87 9.07 -30.03 16.24
CA GLY A 87 10.43 -30.13 16.76
C GLY A 87 11.26 -28.85 16.68
N LEU A 88 10.95 -27.92 15.75
CA LEU A 88 11.60 -26.62 15.65
C LEU A 88 10.56 -25.50 15.56
N ASN A 89 10.46 -24.69 16.60
CA ASN A 89 9.56 -23.55 16.68
C ASN A 89 10.29 -22.29 17.18
N VAL A 90 9.86 -21.14 16.68
CA VAL A 90 10.43 -19.84 17.06
C VAL A 90 9.30 -18.91 17.47
N HIS A 91 9.31 -18.50 18.73
CA HIS A 91 8.43 -17.49 19.29
C HIS A 91 9.09 -16.12 19.16
N PHE A 92 8.27 -15.08 19.07
CA PHE A 92 8.75 -13.72 18.82
C PHE A 92 8.37 -12.78 19.96
N ASN A 93 9.25 -11.83 20.26
CA ASN A 93 9.02 -10.80 21.29
C ASN A 93 8.20 -9.61 20.76
N PHE A 94 7.31 -9.85 19.80
CA PHE A 94 6.41 -8.86 19.21
C PHE A 94 5.01 -9.46 19.01
N LYS A 95 3.96 -8.64 19.19
CA LYS A 95 2.55 -9.05 19.06
C LYS A 95 1.88 -8.34 17.87
N HIS A 96 2.13 -8.84 16.67
CA HIS A 96 1.61 -8.23 15.43
C HIS A 96 0.43 -8.98 14.80
N THR A 97 0.30 -10.27 15.06
CA THR A 97 -0.91 -11.05 14.71
C THR A 97 -1.78 -11.21 15.96
N ASN A 98 -3.11 -11.24 15.80
CA ASN A 98 -4.07 -11.37 16.91
C ASN A 98 -3.83 -12.63 17.78
N TRP A 99 -3.14 -13.63 17.25
CA TRP A 99 -2.90 -14.93 17.89
C TRP A 99 -1.43 -15.15 18.28
N GLY A 100 -0.51 -14.25 17.90
CA GLY A 100 0.92 -14.35 18.23
C GLY A 100 1.56 -15.68 17.81
N ALA A 101 1.18 -16.23 16.65
CA ALA A 101 1.58 -17.56 16.23
C ALA A 101 3.12 -17.66 16.06
N PRO A 102 3.76 -18.70 16.63
CA PRO A 102 5.18 -18.96 16.40
C PRO A 102 5.41 -19.41 14.97
N TRP A 103 6.62 -19.13 14.45
CA TRP A 103 7.06 -19.79 13.22
C TRP A 103 7.39 -21.25 13.54
N GLN A 104 6.91 -22.17 12.71
CA GLN A 104 7.15 -23.61 12.83
C GLN A 104 7.76 -24.12 11.54
N TYR A 105 8.84 -24.87 11.64
CA TYR A 105 9.57 -25.33 10.45
C TYR A 105 8.68 -26.22 9.55
N GLY A 106 8.62 -25.86 8.26
CA GLY A 106 7.95 -26.66 7.22
C GLY A 106 6.43 -26.63 7.26
N LEU A 107 5.82 -25.81 8.11
CA LEU A 107 4.38 -25.63 8.15
C LEU A 107 3.96 -24.50 7.19
N ASP A 108 2.97 -24.77 6.34
CA ASP A 108 2.46 -23.78 5.40
C ASP A 108 1.69 -22.68 6.15
N GLU A 109 2.19 -21.44 6.08
CA GLU A 109 1.55 -20.27 6.68
C GLU A 109 0.11 -20.08 6.19
N LYS A 110 -0.20 -20.48 4.95
CA LYS A 110 -1.56 -20.41 4.39
C LYS A 110 -2.54 -21.28 5.20
N LEU A 111 -2.07 -22.40 5.74
CA LEU A 111 -2.89 -23.32 6.55
C LEU A 111 -3.11 -22.78 7.97
N GLN A 112 -2.16 -22.04 8.54
CA GLN A 112 -2.30 -21.49 9.90
C GLN A 112 -3.14 -20.23 9.98
N LEU A 113 -3.07 -19.35 8.96
CA LEU A 113 -3.56 -17.96 9.10
C LEU A 113 -4.66 -17.59 8.09
N GLY A 114 -5.19 -18.57 7.33
CA GLY A 114 -6.30 -18.36 6.38
C GLY A 114 -5.90 -17.60 5.10
N GLY A 115 -4.60 -17.52 4.82
CA GLY A 115 -3.98 -16.83 3.68
C GLY A 115 -2.48 -16.65 3.90
N SER A 116 -1.70 -16.38 2.84
CA SER A 116 -0.27 -16.09 3.00
C SER A 116 -0.09 -14.68 3.56
N LEU A 117 0.73 -14.56 4.62
CA LEU A 117 1.12 -13.25 5.17
C LEU A 117 2.40 -12.71 4.51
N ASN A 118 3.13 -13.54 3.77
CA ASN A 118 4.26 -13.11 2.96
C ASN A 118 3.78 -12.10 1.91
N LEU A 119 4.50 -10.98 1.78
CA LEU A 119 4.15 -9.90 0.87
C LEU A 119 4.71 -10.10 -0.55
N GLY A 120 5.27 -11.27 -0.84
CA GLY A 120 5.88 -11.61 -2.12
C GLY A 120 7.26 -10.99 -2.30
N GLY A 121 7.97 -11.42 -3.35
CA GLY A 121 9.25 -10.85 -3.78
C GLY A 121 9.19 -10.40 -5.23
N THR A 122 9.66 -11.25 -6.14
CA THR A 122 9.52 -11.05 -7.57
C THR A 122 9.52 -12.40 -8.29
N ALA A 123 9.13 -12.40 -9.56
CA ALA A 123 9.15 -13.59 -10.40
C ALA A 123 10.43 -13.64 -11.25
N ARG A 124 10.84 -14.85 -11.67
CA ARG A 124 11.95 -15.03 -12.62
C ARG A 124 11.70 -14.30 -13.93
N THR A 125 10.44 -14.32 -14.39
CA THR A 125 9.95 -13.63 -15.58
C THR A 125 8.42 -13.54 -15.56
N LEU A 126 7.90 -12.58 -16.32
CA LEU A 126 6.53 -12.33 -16.74
C LEU A 126 6.29 -12.72 -18.21
N ASP A 127 7.15 -13.55 -18.80
CA ASP A 127 6.95 -14.06 -20.15
C ASP A 127 5.54 -14.65 -20.28
N LEU A 128 4.81 -14.21 -21.31
CA LEU A 128 3.44 -14.65 -21.59
C LEU A 128 2.41 -14.31 -20.49
N CYS A 129 2.77 -13.49 -19.49
CA CYS A 129 1.85 -13.05 -18.45
C CYS A 129 1.03 -11.82 -18.91
N ASP A 130 -0.28 -11.91 -18.72
CA ASP A 130 -1.24 -10.80 -18.91
C ASP A 130 -1.75 -10.38 -17.53
N GLY A 131 -1.17 -9.33 -16.97
CA GLY A 131 -1.43 -8.89 -15.60
C GLY A 131 -0.73 -9.73 -14.52
N ARG A 132 -1.39 -9.87 -13.36
CA ARG A 132 -0.78 -10.37 -12.10
C ARG A 132 -0.45 -11.86 -12.14
N CYS A 133 0.77 -12.20 -11.74
CA CYS A 133 1.26 -13.57 -11.56
C CYS A 133 1.61 -13.89 -10.10
N ASP A 134 2.11 -15.11 -9.85
CA ASP A 134 2.76 -15.45 -8.58
C ASP A 134 4.14 -14.76 -8.50
N MET A 135 4.38 -14.02 -7.42
CA MET A 135 5.62 -13.25 -7.19
C MET A 135 6.62 -13.99 -6.29
N GLY A 136 6.38 -15.29 -6.04
CA GLY A 136 7.19 -16.07 -5.13
C GLY A 136 7.18 -15.49 -3.71
N GLU A 137 8.15 -15.92 -2.90
CA GLU A 137 8.32 -15.43 -1.53
C GLU A 137 9.40 -14.34 -1.45
N GLY A 138 9.12 -13.29 -0.68
CA GLY A 138 10.11 -12.30 -0.26
C GLY A 138 10.56 -12.54 1.17
N VAL A 139 11.46 -11.69 1.67
CA VAL A 139 11.86 -11.70 3.08
C VAL A 139 10.99 -10.78 3.95
N ILE A 140 9.86 -10.31 3.42
CA ILE A 140 8.93 -9.39 4.10
C ILE A 140 7.53 -10.03 4.19
N SER A 141 6.92 -9.95 5.38
CA SER A 141 5.65 -10.55 5.74
C SER A 141 4.92 -9.72 6.79
N LYS A 142 3.58 -9.73 6.74
CA LYS A 142 2.73 -9.19 7.80
C LYS A 142 2.89 -9.94 9.14
N ALA A 143 3.41 -11.16 9.14
CA ALA A 143 3.67 -11.93 10.35
C ALA A 143 4.85 -11.35 11.17
N GLY A 144 5.69 -10.52 10.53
CA GLY A 144 6.92 -9.98 11.11
C GLY A 144 8.11 -10.93 11.09
N TYR A 145 7.99 -12.04 10.38
CA TYR A 145 9.08 -12.95 10.09
C TYR A 145 8.98 -13.51 8.68
N ALA A 146 10.10 -13.98 8.14
CA ALA A 146 10.13 -14.71 6.87
C ALA A 146 11.24 -15.76 6.91
N ALA A 147 10.97 -16.94 6.35
CA ALA A 147 11.97 -17.98 6.17
C ALA A 147 12.46 -18.00 4.72
N LEU A 148 13.74 -18.29 4.52
CA LEU A 148 14.35 -18.49 3.21
C LEU A 148 15.10 -19.82 3.21
N ASP A 149 14.73 -20.72 2.30
CA ASP A 149 15.37 -22.02 2.11
C ASP A 149 16.57 -21.92 1.16
N ASP A 150 17.78 -22.11 1.69
CA ASP A 150 19.03 -22.08 0.95
C ASP A 150 19.52 -23.51 0.60
N SER A 151 18.77 -24.56 0.96
CA SER A 151 19.17 -25.97 0.85
C SER A 151 19.45 -26.46 -0.57
N LYS A 152 19.00 -25.71 -1.59
CA LYS A 152 19.15 -26.06 -3.02
C LYS A 152 20.06 -25.12 -3.79
N SER A 153 20.51 -24.03 -3.18
CA SER A 153 21.37 -23.05 -3.84
C SER A 153 22.72 -23.67 -4.21
N MET A 154 23.24 -23.31 -5.38
CA MET A 154 24.62 -23.64 -5.75
C MET A 154 25.62 -22.90 -4.85
N LEU A 155 26.81 -23.45 -4.75
CA LEU A 155 27.89 -22.97 -3.90
C LEU A 155 29.04 -22.43 -4.74
N PHE A 156 29.72 -21.40 -4.25
CA PHE A 156 31.01 -20.97 -4.79
C PHE A 156 32.12 -21.85 -4.19
N ASP A 157 33.01 -22.36 -5.05
CA ASP A 157 34.09 -23.27 -4.69
C ASP A 157 35.36 -22.90 -5.46
N GLY A 158 36.25 -22.17 -4.80
CA GLY A 158 37.41 -21.54 -5.44
C GLY A 158 37.00 -20.50 -6.49
N ASP A 159 37.52 -20.64 -7.71
CA ASP A 159 37.24 -19.74 -8.84
C ASP A 159 35.99 -20.15 -9.66
N PHE A 160 35.25 -21.18 -9.21
CA PHE A 160 34.06 -21.66 -9.90
C PHE A 160 32.93 -22.02 -8.91
N VAL A 161 31.97 -22.82 -9.36
CA VAL A 161 30.81 -23.26 -8.58
C VAL A 161 30.79 -24.77 -8.36
N ALA A 162 30.05 -25.19 -7.35
CA ALA A 162 29.76 -26.58 -7.05
C ALA A 162 28.29 -26.76 -6.60
N GLY A 163 27.76 -27.96 -6.80
CA GLY A 163 26.51 -28.36 -6.17
C GLY A 163 26.69 -28.60 -4.67
N ARG A 164 25.57 -28.65 -3.93
CA ARG A 164 25.57 -29.10 -2.54
C ARG A 164 25.84 -30.59 -2.44
N LYS A 165 26.42 -31.02 -1.32
CA LYS A 165 26.61 -32.45 -1.03
C LYS A 165 25.26 -33.16 -1.01
N PRO A 166 25.14 -34.36 -1.63
CA PRO A 166 23.90 -35.13 -1.56
C PRO A 166 23.59 -35.57 -0.12
N GLY A 167 22.37 -36.03 0.09
CA GLY A 167 21.87 -36.50 1.38
C GLY A 167 20.73 -35.64 1.92
N ASP A 168 20.19 -36.05 3.06
CA ASP A 168 19.12 -35.34 3.75
C ASP A 168 19.72 -34.19 4.57
N ARG A 169 19.53 -32.97 4.05
CA ARG A 169 20.11 -31.73 4.60
C ARG A 169 19.10 -30.59 4.51
N ILE A 170 19.15 -29.72 5.49
CA ILE A 170 18.37 -28.49 5.59
C ILE A 170 19.35 -27.36 5.89
N ASP A 171 19.22 -26.25 5.18
CA ASP A 171 19.99 -25.02 5.38
C ASP A 171 19.05 -23.83 5.11
N GLY A 172 18.53 -23.24 6.18
CA GLY A 172 17.55 -22.16 6.08
C GLY A 172 17.90 -20.97 6.94
N TYR A 173 17.28 -19.83 6.62
CA TYR A 173 17.45 -18.56 7.31
C TYR A 173 16.09 -18.07 7.76
N LEU A 174 15.99 -17.65 9.02
CA LEU A 174 14.79 -17.06 9.57
C LEU A 174 15.06 -15.60 9.93
N PHE A 175 14.35 -14.71 9.26
CA PHE A 175 14.35 -13.27 9.50
C PHE A 175 13.27 -12.94 10.53
N CYS A 176 13.64 -12.32 11.65
CA CYS A 176 12.81 -12.03 12.82
C CYS A 176 12.76 -10.51 13.08
N TYR A 177 12.04 -9.75 12.25
CA TYR A 177 12.14 -8.29 12.18
C TYR A 177 10.90 -7.53 12.67
N GLY A 178 9.80 -8.21 12.97
CA GLY A 178 8.54 -7.58 13.33
C GLY A 178 8.05 -6.68 12.19
N HIS A 179 7.66 -5.46 12.50
CA HIS A 179 7.26 -4.47 11.49
C HIS A 179 8.41 -3.58 10.97
N ASP A 180 9.66 -3.87 11.33
CA ASP A 180 10.85 -3.17 10.81
C ASP A 180 11.32 -3.80 9.49
N TYR A 181 10.54 -3.58 8.43
CA TYR A 181 10.78 -4.14 7.10
C TYR A 181 12.09 -3.69 6.46
N LYS A 182 12.55 -2.48 6.78
CA LYS A 182 13.86 -1.99 6.35
C LYS A 182 14.99 -2.78 6.99
N ALA A 183 14.89 -3.12 8.27
CA ALA A 183 15.87 -3.99 8.91
C ALA A 183 15.91 -5.40 8.30
N ALA A 184 14.77 -5.95 7.86
CA ALA A 184 14.73 -7.24 7.16
C ALA A 184 15.59 -7.22 5.88
N ILE A 185 15.46 -6.16 5.08
CA ILE A 185 16.21 -5.99 3.83
C ILE A 185 17.68 -5.67 4.08
N LYS A 186 18.01 -4.88 5.12
CA LYS A 186 19.40 -4.66 5.52
C LYS A 186 20.07 -5.96 6.00
N ALA A 187 19.35 -6.81 6.73
CA ALA A 187 19.82 -8.14 7.12
C ALA A 187 19.97 -9.08 5.90
N PHE A 188 19.08 -8.97 4.92
CA PHE A 188 19.20 -9.70 3.66
C PHE A 188 20.47 -9.27 2.91
N TYR A 189 20.74 -7.97 2.78
CA TYR A 189 21.95 -7.47 2.14
C TYR A 189 23.24 -7.77 2.92
N SER A 190 23.22 -7.78 4.25
CA SER A 190 24.41 -8.12 5.02
C SER A 190 24.89 -9.54 4.72
N VAL A 191 23.96 -10.50 4.55
CA VAL A 191 24.25 -11.91 4.22
C VAL A 191 24.51 -12.10 2.73
N SER A 192 23.70 -11.48 1.89
CA SER A 192 23.72 -11.71 0.43
C SER A 192 24.51 -10.70 -0.37
N GLY A 193 25.09 -9.67 0.25
CA GLY A 193 25.76 -8.58 -0.45
C GLY A 193 24.80 -7.50 -0.94
N ASN A 194 25.27 -6.25 -0.90
CA ASN A 194 24.52 -5.08 -1.35
C ASN A 194 24.33 -5.08 -2.87
N GLN A 195 23.37 -4.28 -3.33
CA GLN A 195 23.33 -3.87 -4.74
C GLN A 195 24.56 -3.04 -5.08
N PRO A 196 25.24 -3.27 -6.21
CA PRO A 196 26.31 -2.39 -6.66
C PRO A 196 25.76 -1.05 -7.18
N ILE A 197 26.60 -0.02 -7.15
CA ILE A 197 26.32 1.28 -7.76
C ILE A 197 26.30 1.10 -9.29
N LEU A 198 25.19 1.49 -9.93
CA LEU A 198 25.09 1.49 -11.38
C LEU A 198 25.95 2.60 -12.02
N PRO A 199 26.50 2.40 -13.23
CA PRO A 199 27.04 3.50 -14.00
C PRO A 199 25.95 4.52 -14.34
N ARG A 200 26.28 5.81 -14.31
CA ARG A 200 25.30 6.91 -14.42
C ARG A 200 24.48 6.88 -15.71
N TYR A 201 25.07 6.46 -16.83
CA TYR A 201 24.36 6.30 -18.12
C TYR A 201 23.19 5.30 -18.04
N ALA A 202 23.22 4.32 -17.13
CA ALA A 202 22.15 3.34 -16.98
C ALA A 202 20.85 3.97 -16.45
N LEU A 203 20.93 5.16 -15.84
CA LEU A 203 19.78 5.83 -15.23
C LEU A 203 18.97 6.65 -16.26
N GLY A 204 19.48 6.87 -17.46
CA GLY A 204 18.77 7.58 -18.54
C GLY A 204 17.74 6.72 -19.28
N ASN A 205 17.34 7.18 -20.47
CA ASN A 205 16.41 6.47 -21.35
C ASN A 205 17.14 5.42 -22.19
N TRP A 206 16.62 4.19 -22.20
CA TRP A 206 17.13 3.12 -23.05
C TRP A 206 16.20 2.91 -24.23
N TRP A 207 16.78 2.88 -25.44
CA TRP A 207 16.07 2.49 -26.65
C TRP A 207 16.32 1.02 -26.95
N SER A 208 15.24 0.24 -27.02
CA SER A 208 15.29 -1.15 -27.42
C SER A 208 14.07 -1.50 -28.27
N ARG A 209 14.24 -2.44 -29.19
CA ARG A 209 13.19 -3.08 -29.96
C ARG A 209 13.79 -4.34 -30.58
N TYR A 210 13.08 -5.47 -30.51
CA TYR A 210 13.41 -6.60 -31.35
C TYR A 210 13.11 -6.21 -32.79
N TYR A 211 14.13 -5.87 -33.59
CA TYR A 211 13.96 -5.42 -34.97
C TYR A 211 15.29 -5.50 -35.73
N ALA A 212 15.23 -5.97 -36.97
CA ALA A 212 16.37 -6.13 -37.86
C ALA A 212 16.84 -4.80 -38.47
N TYR A 213 17.34 -3.89 -37.64
CA TYR A 213 17.86 -2.60 -38.08
C TYR A 213 19.07 -2.76 -38.98
N HIS A 214 19.10 -2.00 -40.09
CA HIS A 214 20.36 -1.70 -40.73
C HIS A 214 21.15 -0.69 -39.88
N GLN A 215 22.48 -0.79 -39.85
CA GLN A 215 23.37 0.06 -39.06
C GLN A 215 23.10 1.56 -39.27
N ASP A 216 23.00 2.00 -40.53
CA ASP A 216 22.76 3.41 -40.85
C ASP A 216 21.34 3.85 -40.43
N GLU A 217 20.35 2.94 -40.48
CA GLU A 217 18.98 3.20 -40.03
C GLU A 217 18.95 3.39 -38.50
N TYR A 218 19.65 2.54 -37.74
CA TYR A 218 19.74 2.68 -36.28
C TYR A 218 20.45 3.98 -35.88
N VAL A 219 21.53 4.35 -36.57
CA VAL A 219 22.24 5.62 -36.31
C VAL A 219 21.34 6.81 -36.64
N GLN A 220 20.64 6.78 -37.78
CA GLN A 220 19.66 7.81 -38.13
C GLN A 220 18.54 7.91 -37.09
N LEU A 221 18.04 6.79 -36.57
CA LEU A 221 17.02 6.78 -35.52
C LEU A 221 17.49 7.53 -34.26
N MET A 222 18.76 7.39 -33.88
CA MET A 222 19.33 8.15 -32.76
C MET A 222 19.42 9.66 -33.07
N ASP A 223 19.67 10.02 -34.33
CA ASP A 223 19.61 11.42 -34.78
C ASP A 223 18.18 11.96 -34.81
N GLU A 224 17.18 11.12 -35.12
CA GLU A 224 15.76 11.48 -35.05
C GLU A 224 15.32 11.74 -33.61
N PHE A 225 15.69 10.89 -32.66
CA PHE A 225 15.48 11.17 -31.22
C PHE A 225 16.04 12.53 -30.83
N ARG A 226 17.28 12.82 -31.25
CA ARG A 226 17.91 14.14 -31.01
C ARG A 226 17.16 15.28 -31.71
N ALA A 227 16.71 15.10 -32.94
CA ALA A 227 15.94 16.11 -33.69
C ALA A 227 14.57 16.41 -33.05
N HIS A 228 14.02 15.45 -32.32
CA HIS A 228 12.82 15.61 -31.49
C HIS A 228 13.14 16.07 -30.05
N ASP A 229 14.38 16.44 -29.75
CA ASP A 229 14.86 16.86 -28.43
C ASP A 229 14.65 15.78 -27.35
N ILE A 230 14.70 14.50 -27.71
CA ILE A 230 14.51 13.37 -26.78
C ILE A 230 15.87 12.72 -26.52
N PRO A 231 16.40 12.81 -25.29
CA PRO A 231 17.72 12.26 -25.02
C PRO A 231 17.66 10.76 -24.75
N ILE A 232 18.72 10.05 -25.16
CA ILE A 232 18.93 8.61 -24.97
C ILE A 232 20.30 8.41 -24.30
N SER A 233 20.47 7.33 -23.54
CA SER A 233 21.74 6.96 -22.92
C SER A 233 22.24 5.56 -23.31
N VAL A 234 21.31 4.65 -23.61
CA VAL A 234 21.64 3.26 -23.98
C VAL A 234 20.91 2.84 -25.25
N SER A 235 21.68 2.33 -26.20
CA SER A 235 21.25 1.66 -27.42
C SER A 235 21.27 0.15 -27.19
N VAL A 236 20.10 -0.46 -27.09
CA VAL A 236 19.94 -1.90 -26.98
C VAL A 236 19.70 -2.46 -28.37
N VAL A 237 20.58 -3.35 -28.82
CA VAL A 237 20.47 -4.06 -30.10
C VAL A 237 20.12 -5.51 -29.82
N ASP A 238 19.00 -5.94 -30.39
CA ASP A 238 18.48 -7.29 -30.25
C ASP A 238 19.16 -8.28 -31.24
N MET A 239 18.68 -9.53 -31.27
CA MET A 239 19.18 -10.70 -32.01
C MET A 239 19.86 -10.43 -33.36
N ASP A 240 19.30 -9.54 -34.16
CA ASP A 240 19.71 -9.34 -35.56
C ASP A 240 21.10 -8.71 -35.73
N TRP A 241 21.79 -8.33 -34.64
CA TRP A 241 23.21 -7.99 -34.71
C TRP A 241 24.06 -9.17 -35.23
N HIS A 242 23.63 -10.41 -34.96
CA HIS A 242 24.22 -11.63 -35.50
C HIS A 242 23.35 -12.29 -36.59
N LEU A 243 23.87 -13.34 -37.22
CA LEU A 243 23.15 -14.10 -38.24
C LEU A 243 21.97 -14.86 -37.62
N VAL A 244 20.73 -14.46 -37.94
CA VAL A 244 19.49 -15.10 -37.46
C VAL A 244 18.85 -15.98 -38.54
N SER A 245 18.55 -15.40 -39.70
CA SER A 245 17.80 -16.05 -40.79
C SER A 245 18.65 -16.37 -42.04
N ASP A 246 19.98 -16.28 -41.95
CA ASP A 246 20.86 -16.57 -43.07
C ASP A 246 20.82 -18.06 -43.45
N PRO A 247 20.84 -18.45 -44.75
CA PRO A 247 20.88 -19.85 -45.16
C PRO A 247 22.00 -20.70 -44.54
N CYS A 248 23.09 -20.09 -44.07
CA CYS A 248 24.17 -20.82 -43.39
C CYS A 248 23.84 -21.22 -41.95
N VAL A 249 22.79 -20.64 -41.34
CA VAL A 249 22.37 -20.89 -39.96
C VAL A 249 21.50 -22.15 -39.90
N PRO A 250 21.96 -23.25 -39.25
CA PRO A 250 21.26 -24.54 -39.30
C PRO A 250 20.21 -24.74 -38.19
N HIS A 251 19.97 -23.73 -37.35
CA HIS A 251 19.06 -23.76 -36.21
C HIS A 251 18.07 -22.58 -36.27
N ALA A 252 17.27 -22.41 -35.22
CA ALA A 252 16.21 -21.40 -35.14
C ALA A 252 16.71 -19.93 -35.07
N GLY A 253 18.00 -19.66 -35.32
CA GLY A 253 18.56 -18.30 -35.35
C GLY A 253 18.70 -17.58 -34.01
N TRP A 254 18.27 -18.14 -32.88
CA TRP A 254 18.34 -17.47 -31.57
C TRP A 254 19.74 -17.33 -30.97
N THR A 255 20.72 -18.11 -31.39
CA THR A 255 22.09 -18.00 -30.84
C THR A 255 23.01 -17.64 -31.98
N GLY A 256 23.91 -16.68 -31.78
CA GLY A 256 24.96 -16.42 -32.74
C GLY A 256 25.99 -15.41 -32.27
N TYR A 257 27.17 -15.47 -32.87
CA TYR A 257 28.34 -14.66 -32.48
C TYR A 257 29.06 -14.05 -33.68
N THR A 258 28.47 -14.15 -34.86
CA THR A 258 28.98 -13.61 -36.12
C THR A 258 28.14 -12.42 -36.53
N TRP A 259 28.78 -11.26 -36.63
CA TRP A 259 28.13 -10.03 -37.05
C TRP A 259 27.44 -10.20 -38.41
N ASN A 260 26.15 -9.89 -38.46
CA ASN A 260 25.39 -9.90 -39.70
C ASN A 260 25.82 -8.72 -40.59
N LYS A 261 26.77 -8.94 -41.50
CA LYS A 261 27.32 -7.88 -42.37
C LYS A 261 26.32 -7.28 -43.37
N ASN A 262 25.16 -7.91 -43.57
CA ASN A 262 24.09 -7.32 -44.39
C ASN A 262 23.34 -6.22 -43.63
N LEU A 263 23.27 -6.31 -42.30
CA LEU A 263 22.64 -5.31 -41.44
C LEU A 263 23.69 -4.36 -40.84
N PHE A 264 24.82 -4.89 -40.39
CA PHE A 264 25.95 -4.16 -39.81
C PHE A 264 27.21 -4.35 -40.65
N PRO A 265 27.31 -3.70 -41.82
CA PRO A 265 28.47 -3.83 -42.70
C PRO A 265 29.78 -3.37 -42.05
N ASP A 266 29.72 -2.40 -41.12
CA ASP A 266 30.89 -1.88 -40.39
C ASP A 266 30.56 -1.65 -38.90
N PRO A 267 30.56 -2.70 -38.07
CA PRO A 267 30.19 -2.61 -36.66
C PRO A 267 31.14 -1.70 -35.84
N GLU A 268 32.41 -1.57 -36.22
CA GLU A 268 33.34 -0.65 -35.53
C GLU A 268 32.96 0.80 -35.78
N LYS A 269 32.57 1.15 -37.02
CA LYS A 269 31.99 2.45 -37.32
C LYS A 269 30.68 2.66 -36.58
N PHE A 270 29.80 1.64 -36.50
CA PHE A 270 28.56 1.71 -35.71
C PHE A 270 28.85 2.08 -34.25
N ARG A 271 29.81 1.40 -33.62
CA ARG A 271 30.30 1.76 -32.28
C ARG A 271 30.76 3.20 -32.20
N SER A 272 31.65 3.60 -33.11
CA SER A 272 32.19 4.96 -33.14
C SER A 272 31.09 6.01 -33.25
N ASP A 273 30.10 5.78 -34.10
CA ASP A 273 29.01 6.72 -34.34
C ASP A 273 28.05 6.83 -33.15
N LEU A 274 27.74 5.73 -32.46
CA LEU A 274 26.95 5.77 -31.22
C LEU A 274 27.73 6.38 -30.06
N HIS A 275 29.03 6.08 -29.91
CA HIS A 275 29.87 6.63 -28.85
C HIS A 275 30.09 8.14 -29.00
N LYS A 276 30.23 8.66 -30.25
CA LYS A 276 30.25 10.12 -30.51
C LYS A 276 28.97 10.82 -30.06
N ARG A 277 27.84 10.11 -30.03
CA ARG A 277 26.54 10.57 -29.51
C ARG A 277 26.38 10.34 -28.01
N ARG A 278 27.44 9.88 -27.33
CA ARG A 278 27.48 9.53 -25.90
C ARG A 278 26.52 8.42 -25.50
N LEU A 279 26.27 7.48 -26.42
CA LEU A 279 25.40 6.33 -26.17
C LEU A 279 26.25 5.10 -25.85
N LYS A 280 25.77 4.28 -24.90
CA LYS A 280 26.34 2.95 -24.63
C LYS A 280 25.56 1.89 -25.38
N ILE A 281 26.25 0.83 -25.79
CA ILE A 281 25.69 -0.24 -26.61
C ILE A 281 25.60 -1.50 -25.78
N THR A 282 24.44 -2.14 -25.81
CA THR A 282 24.28 -3.50 -25.30
C THR A 282 23.69 -4.40 -26.36
N LEU A 283 24.20 -5.62 -26.44
CA LEU A 283 23.76 -6.64 -27.39
C LEU A 283 23.03 -7.74 -26.62
N ASN A 284 21.92 -8.21 -27.17
CA ASN A 284 21.26 -9.42 -26.72
C ASN A 284 22.17 -10.64 -26.94
N ASP A 285 22.30 -11.49 -25.93
CA ASP A 285 22.92 -12.81 -26.01
C ASP A 285 21.95 -13.90 -25.48
N HIS A 286 21.57 -14.82 -26.36
CA HIS A 286 20.93 -16.09 -26.01
C HIS A 286 21.89 -17.26 -26.32
N PRO A 287 22.69 -17.72 -25.37
CA PRO A 287 23.78 -18.65 -25.65
C PRO A 287 23.35 -20.11 -25.85
N HIS A 288 22.04 -20.40 -25.84
CA HIS A 288 21.46 -21.74 -25.72
C HIS A 288 21.97 -22.79 -26.72
N ASN A 289 22.07 -22.46 -28.01
CA ASN A 289 22.46 -23.45 -29.04
C ASN A 289 23.98 -23.66 -29.13
N GLY A 290 24.77 -22.97 -28.31
CA GLY A 290 26.23 -23.05 -28.35
C GLY A 290 26.82 -22.40 -29.60
N ILE A 291 27.95 -22.91 -30.08
CA ILE A 291 28.73 -22.32 -31.17
C ILE A 291 28.77 -23.29 -32.35
N HIS A 292 28.16 -22.89 -33.47
CA HIS A 292 28.10 -23.68 -34.70
C HIS A 292 29.25 -23.36 -35.66
N SER A 293 29.55 -24.27 -36.59
CA SER A 293 30.70 -24.18 -37.50
C SER A 293 30.66 -23.07 -38.55
N HIS A 294 29.54 -22.38 -38.69
CA HIS A 294 29.43 -21.18 -39.53
C HIS A 294 29.87 -19.91 -38.80
N GLU A 295 30.03 -19.98 -37.47
CA GLU A 295 30.38 -18.83 -36.65
C GLU A 295 31.86 -18.47 -36.80
N ASP A 296 32.19 -17.19 -36.92
CA ASP A 296 33.56 -16.67 -37.05
C ASP A 296 34.48 -17.15 -35.91
N VAL A 297 33.89 -17.35 -34.74
CA VAL A 297 34.56 -17.73 -33.48
C VAL A 297 34.70 -19.24 -33.29
N TYR A 298 34.13 -20.08 -34.17
CA TYR A 298 34.07 -21.53 -33.99
C TYR A 298 35.45 -22.19 -33.90
N GLU A 299 36.36 -21.88 -34.82
CA GLU A 299 37.69 -22.50 -34.85
C GLU A 299 38.53 -22.11 -33.62
N GLU A 300 38.41 -20.86 -33.16
CA GLU A 300 39.08 -20.38 -31.94
C GLU A 300 38.54 -21.09 -30.70
N MET A 301 37.21 -21.16 -30.56
CA MET A 301 36.52 -21.84 -29.47
C MET A 301 36.83 -23.34 -29.46
N ALA A 302 36.81 -24.00 -30.61
CA ALA A 302 37.14 -25.42 -30.77
C ALA A 302 38.58 -25.69 -30.33
N LYS A 303 39.54 -24.86 -30.76
CA LYS A 303 40.95 -24.97 -30.37
C LYS A 303 41.13 -24.77 -28.86
N ALA A 304 40.47 -23.77 -28.27
CA ALA A 304 40.52 -23.50 -26.84
C ALA A 304 40.01 -24.69 -26.01
N LEU A 305 39.04 -25.43 -26.53
CA LEU A 305 38.43 -26.59 -25.89
C LEU A 305 39.04 -27.95 -26.29
N GLY A 306 39.87 -27.99 -27.35
CA GLY A 306 40.48 -29.21 -27.87
C GLY A 306 39.54 -30.06 -28.74
N TYR A 307 38.55 -29.45 -29.39
CA TYR A 307 37.64 -30.11 -30.33
C TYR A 307 38.26 -30.21 -31.73
N ASN A 308 37.91 -31.26 -32.47
CA ASN A 308 38.27 -31.41 -33.88
C ASN A 308 37.20 -30.76 -34.76
N THR A 309 37.60 -29.86 -35.66
CA THR A 309 36.70 -29.07 -36.51
C THR A 309 36.42 -29.69 -37.88
N GLN A 310 37.07 -30.81 -38.25
CA GLN A 310 36.90 -31.45 -39.58
C GLN A 310 35.45 -31.82 -39.89
N GLU A 311 34.73 -32.35 -38.91
CA GLU A 311 33.34 -32.80 -39.04
C GLU A 311 32.32 -31.66 -38.83
N LYS A 312 32.79 -30.43 -38.57
CA LYS A 312 31.95 -29.23 -38.39
C LYS A 312 30.84 -29.36 -37.33
N ILE A 313 31.09 -30.18 -36.30
CA ILE A 313 30.15 -30.50 -35.22
C ILE A 313 29.98 -29.27 -34.30
N PRO A 314 28.75 -28.85 -33.94
CA PRO A 314 28.54 -27.73 -33.04
C PRO A 314 29.11 -27.98 -31.64
N ILE A 315 29.66 -26.93 -31.04
CA ILE A 315 30.10 -26.93 -29.64
C ILE A 315 28.89 -26.58 -28.79
N ILE A 316 28.30 -27.59 -28.15
CA ILE A 316 27.09 -27.43 -27.33
C ILE A 316 27.39 -26.54 -26.11
N PHE A 317 26.46 -25.62 -25.81
CA PHE A 317 26.55 -24.74 -24.64
C PHE A 317 26.62 -25.54 -23.34
N ASP A 318 27.63 -25.27 -22.52
CA ASP A 318 27.86 -25.96 -21.26
C ASP A 318 28.43 -25.02 -20.19
N PRO A 319 27.56 -24.23 -19.53
CA PRO A 319 28.00 -23.26 -18.54
C PRO A 319 28.50 -23.92 -17.26
N SER A 320 28.28 -25.23 -17.09
CA SER A 320 28.78 -26.00 -15.95
C SER A 320 30.25 -26.43 -16.09
N ASN A 321 30.86 -26.21 -17.25
CA ASN A 321 32.26 -26.56 -17.52
C ASN A 321 33.16 -25.31 -17.41
N PRO A 322 34.11 -25.24 -16.46
CA PRO A 322 34.98 -24.08 -16.28
C PRO A 322 35.80 -23.71 -17.52
N ARG A 323 36.27 -24.71 -18.28
CA ARG A 323 37.05 -24.50 -19.51
C ARG A 323 36.17 -23.92 -20.61
N PHE A 324 34.91 -24.35 -20.69
CA PHE A 324 33.91 -23.77 -21.60
C PHE A 324 33.63 -22.32 -21.24
N MET A 325 33.27 -22.03 -19.98
CA MET A 325 32.96 -20.66 -19.54
C MET A 325 34.11 -19.70 -19.77
N LYS A 326 35.35 -20.13 -19.51
CA LYS A 326 36.53 -19.30 -19.79
C LYS A 326 36.65 -18.96 -21.29
N ALA A 327 36.59 -19.96 -22.16
CA ALA A 327 36.71 -19.74 -23.60
C ALA A 327 35.52 -18.93 -24.16
N TYR A 328 34.33 -19.15 -23.62
CA TYR A 328 33.12 -18.40 -23.93
C TYR A 328 33.28 -16.91 -23.57
N LEU A 329 33.74 -16.57 -22.36
CA LEU A 329 33.98 -15.16 -21.98
C LEU A 329 35.10 -14.51 -22.81
N GLU A 330 36.21 -15.20 -23.05
CA GLU A 330 37.33 -14.69 -23.86
C GLU A 330 36.88 -14.35 -25.29
N MET A 331 35.97 -15.15 -25.86
CA MET A 331 35.34 -14.85 -27.16
C MET A 331 34.49 -13.57 -27.11
N HIS A 332 33.73 -13.34 -26.04
CA HIS A 332 32.93 -12.11 -25.87
C HIS A 332 33.81 -10.86 -25.87
N HIS A 333 35.05 -10.95 -25.36
CA HIS A 333 35.98 -9.80 -25.36
C HIS A 333 36.27 -9.26 -26.76
N THR A 334 36.22 -10.11 -27.79
CA THR A 334 36.39 -9.69 -29.19
C THR A 334 35.17 -8.92 -29.70
N LEU A 335 33.97 -9.39 -29.35
CA LEU A 335 32.71 -8.72 -29.70
C LEU A 335 32.57 -7.37 -28.96
N GLU A 336 32.97 -7.32 -27.70
CA GLU A 336 33.02 -6.09 -26.89
C GLU A 336 33.97 -5.04 -27.45
N LYS A 337 35.12 -5.44 -28.01
CA LYS A 337 36.02 -4.52 -28.73
C LYS A 337 35.40 -3.97 -30.00
N THR A 338 34.48 -4.71 -30.60
CA THR A 338 33.83 -4.33 -31.86
C THR A 338 32.71 -3.32 -31.61
N ALA A 339 31.64 -3.71 -30.90
CA ALA A 339 30.47 -2.84 -30.67
C ALA A 339 29.55 -3.30 -29.51
N CYS A 340 30.11 -3.66 -28.36
CA CYS A 340 29.34 -3.97 -27.15
C CYS A 340 30.03 -3.36 -25.92
N ASP A 341 29.29 -2.56 -25.15
CA ASP A 341 29.79 -1.98 -23.89
C ASP A 341 29.41 -2.82 -22.67
N PHE A 342 28.29 -3.54 -22.70
CA PHE A 342 27.86 -4.51 -21.69
C PHE A 342 26.79 -5.47 -22.27
N TRP A 343 26.58 -6.62 -21.65
CA TRP A 343 25.73 -7.68 -22.22
C TRP A 343 24.30 -7.69 -21.65
N TRP A 344 23.34 -7.89 -22.55
CA TRP A 344 22.00 -8.34 -22.22
C TRP A 344 21.97 -9.88 -22.28
N ILE A 345 21.94 -10.51 -21.10
CA ILE A 345 21.93 -11.96 -20.93
C ILE A 345 20.48 -12.42 -20.91
N ASP A 346 20.01 -13.00 -22.00
CA ASP A 346 18.62 -13.45 -22.11
C ASP A 346 18.50 -14.98 -22.06
N TRP A 347 18.51 -15.53 -20.84
CA TRP A 347 18.36 -16.97 -20.62
C TRP A 347 16.94 -17.35 -20.18
N GLN A 348 16.22 -18.03 -21.07
CA GLN A 348 14.82 -18.48 -20.85
C GLN A 348 14.69 -20.01 -20.70
N GLN A 349 15.77 -20.79 -20.87
CA GLN A 349 15.71 -22.26 -20.97
C GLN A 349 15.65 -22.99 -19.62
N GLY A 350 15.23 -22.28 -18.58
CA GLY A 350 15.02 -22.83 -17.24
C GLY A 350 16.30 -23.02 -16.42
N PRO A 351 16.20 -23.61 -15.23
CA PRO A 351 17.27 -23.66 -14.23
C PRO A 351 18.15 -24.92 -14.31
N TYR A 352 18.11 -25.67 -15.41
CA TYR A 352 18.75 -26.97 -15.52
C TYR A 352 20.01 -26.94 -16.38
N SER A 353 21.08 -27.58 -15.91
CA SER A 353 22.33 -27.81 -16.66
C SER A 353 22.75 -29.28 -16.57
N LYS A 354 23.89 -29.64 -17.19
CA LYS A 354 24.43 -31.01 -17.14
C LYS A 354 24.81 -31.44 -15.72
N VAL A 355 25.13 -30.49 -14.85
CA VAL A 355 25.46 -30.75 -13.45
C VAL A 355 24.24 -30.37 -12.59
N SER A 356 23.68 -31.35 -11.90
CA SER A 356 22.51 -31.15 -11.04
C SER A 356 22.76 -30.06 -10.00
N GLY A 357 21.81 -29.13 -9.85
CA GLY A 357 21.87 -28.01 -8.90
C GLY A 357 22.59 -26.76 -9.40
N LEU A 358 23.18 -26.77 -10.60
CA LEU A 358 23.75 -25.56 -11.21
C LEU A 358 22.77 -24.92 -12.20
N ASP A 359 22.24 -23.74 -11.85
CA ASP A 359 21.35 -22.93 -12.70
C ASP A 359 22.15 -22.08 -13.70
N PRO A 360 21.98 -22.29 -15.02
CA PRO A 360 22.70 -21.52 -16.04
C PRO A 360 22.57 -20.00 -15.93
N LEU A 361 21.39 -19.47 -15.58
CA LEU A 361 21.18 -18.02 -15.51
C LEU A 361 22.04 -17.39 -14.41
N TRP A 362 22.16 -18.05 -13.27
CA TRP A 362 23.03 -17.62 -12.18
C TRP A 362 24.51 -17.62 -12.58
N LEU A 363 24.96 -18.66 -13.30
CA LEU A 363 26.33 -18.75 -13.78
C LEU A 363 26.64 -17.64 -14.77
N LEU A 364 25.76 -17.44 -15.74
CA LEU A 364 25.87 -16.36 -16.72
C LEU A 364 25.93 -15.00 -16.00
N ASN A 365 24.98 -14.70 -15.13
CA ASN A 365 24.94 -13.43 -14.41
C ASN A 365 26.22 -13.18 -13.60
N HIS A 366 26.66 -14.18 -12.84
CA HIS A 366 27.86 -14.06 -12.00
C HIS A 366 29.13 -13.85 -12.84
N PHE A 367 29.36 -14.71 -13.83
CA PHE A 367 30.60 -14.72 -14.58
C PHE A 367 30.69 -13.56 -15.58
N HIS A 368 29.61 -13.18 -16.26
CA HIS A 368 29.61 -11.98 -17.10
C HIS A 368 29.80 -10.71 -16.28
N TYR A 369 29.21 -10.59 -15.09
CA TYR A 369 29.40 -9.40 -14.26
C TYR A 369 30.84 -9.25 -13.77
N ILE A 370 31.45 -10.33 -13.28
CA ILE A 370 32.86 -10.32 -12.86
C ILE A 370 33.78 -10.05 -14.05
N ASP A 371 33.49 -10.67 -15.20
CA ASP A 371 34.28 -10.47 -16.41
C ASP A 371 34.15 -9.04 -16.94
N HIS A 372 32.96 -8.43 -16.93
CA HIS A 372 32.78 -7.03 -17.32
C HIS A 372 33.58 -6.08 -16.44
N GLY A 373 33.71 -6.41 -15.15
CA GLY A 373 34.56 -5.69 -14.20
C GLY A 373 36.06 -5.94 -14.32
N ARG A 374 36.54 -6.74 -15.28
CA ARG A 374 37.96 -7.06 -15.48
C ARG A 374 38.87 -5.84 -15.71
N ASN A 375 38.29 -4.71 -16.10
CA ASN A 375 38.98 -3.43 -16.20
C ASN A 375 38.56 -2.52 -15.04
N GLU A 376 39.51 -2.15 -14.17
CA GLU A 376 39.25 -1.32 -12.98
C GLU A 376 38.68 0.08 -13.29
N ASN A 377 38.73 0.52 -14.55
CA ASN A 377 38.15 1.79 -14.99
C ASN A 377 36.67 1.67 -15.40
N ILE A 378 36.13 0.46 -15.48
CA ILE A 378 34.73 0.21 -15.85
C ILE A 378 33.93 -0.04 -14.57
N THR A 379 32.79 0.65 -14.44
CA THR A 379 31.78 0.29 -13.43
C THR A 379 30.96 -0.85 -14.01
N PRO A 380 30.97 -2.06 -13.40
CA PRO A 380 30.39 -3.23 -14.04
C PRO A 380 28.86 -3.16 -14.14
N LEU A 381 28.32 -3.71 -15.23
CA LEU A 381 26.88 -3.76 -15.51
C LEU A 381 26.58 -4.99 -16.36
N ILE A 382 25.47 -5.67 -16.05
CA ILE A 382 24.82 -6.61 -16.98
C ILE A 382 23.34 -6.22 -17.08
N PHE A 383 22.62 -6.84 -18.00
CA PHE A 383 21.16 -6.73 -18.09
C PHE A 383 20.57 -8.12 -18.20
N SER A 384 19.79 -8.57 -17.21
CA SER A 384 19.41 -10.00 -17.13
C SER A 384 18.10 -10.22 -16.36
N ARG A 385 17.66 -11.48 -16.25
CA ARG A 385 16.46 -11.91 -15.51
C ARG A 385 16.77 -12.21 -14.04
N TYR A 386 15.74 -12.37 -13.22
CA TYR A 386 15.88 -12.74 -11.81
C TYR A 386 16.20 -14.23 -11.64
N ALA A 387 17.39 -14.55 -11.14
CA ALA A 387 17.82 -15.93 -10.94
C ALA A 387 17.45 -16.50 -9.55
N GLY A 388 17.09 -15.63 -8.59
CA GLY A 388 16.78 -16.01 -7.20
C GLY A 388 17.46 -15.09 -6.17
N PRO A 389 17.28 -15.35 -4.87
CA PRO A 389 17.83 -14.52 -3.80
C PRO A 389 19.35 -14.34 -3.90
N GLY A 390 19.83 -13.09 -3.82
CA GLY A 390 21.23 -12.74 -4.05
C GLY A 390 21.53 -12.22 -5.46
N SER A 391 20.60 -12.37 -6.42
CA SER A 391 20.78 -11.93 -7.81
C SER A 391 21.00 -10.42 -7.93
N GLN A 392 20.56 -9.63 -6.95
CA GLN A 392 20.70 -8.18 -6.96
C GLN A 392 22.17 -7.69 -7.05
N ARG A 393 23.13 -8.58 -6.74
CA ARG A 393 24.57 -8.30 -6.87
C ARG A 393 25.02 -8.14 -8.32
N TYR A 394 24.26 -8.67 -9.28
CA TYR A 394 24.53 -8.57 -10.72
C TYR A 394 23.38 -7.76 -11.33
N PRO A 395 23.54 -6.43 -11.36
CA PRO A 395 22.41 -5.53 -11.34
C PRO A 395 21.73 -5.39 -12.71
N VAL A 396 20.57 -4.75 -12.65
CA VAL A 396 19.50 -4.62 -13.66
C VAL A 396 18.82 -5.94 -14.05
N GLY A 397 17.77 -6.23 -13.29
CA GLY A 397 16.76 -7.22 -13.65
C GLY A 397 15.81 -6.72 -14.73
N PHE A 398 15.19 -7.60 -15.54
CA PHE A 398 13.98 -7.27 -16.28
C PHE A 398 12.84 -8.26 -16.10
N SER A 399 11.62 -7.74 -16.27
CA SER A 399 10.39 -8.50 -16.10
C SER A 399 10.15 -9.57 -17.16
N GLY A 400 10.74 -9.49 -18.35
CA GLY A 400 10.40 -10.38 -19.46
C GLY A 400 9.19 -9.93 -20.27
N ASP A 401 8.70 -10.85 -21.09
CA ASP A 401 7.91 -10.62 -22.29
C ASP A 401 6.41 -10.45 -21.96
N THR A 402 6.06 -9.28 -21.42
CA THR A 402 4.68 -8.97 -21.01
C THR A 402 3.74 -8.69 -22.18
N VAL A 403 2.46 -9.00 -21.98
CA VAL A 403 1.40 -8.75 -22.97
C VAL A 403 1.07 -7.24 -23.03
N VAL A 404 0.90 -6.68 -24.23
CA VAL A 404 0.49 -5.27 -24.44
C VAL A 404 -0.99 -5.04 -24.06
N THR A 405 -1.26 -4.89 -22.77
CA THR A 405 -2.60 -4.69 -22.19
C THR A 405 -2.58 -3.73 -21.00
N TRP A 406 -3.76 -3.19 -20.67
CA TRP A 406 -3.95 -2.41 -19.44
C TRP A 406 -3.81 -3.27 -18.18
N ASP A 407 -4.15 -4.56 -18.22
CA ASP A 407 -3.99 -5.47 -17.09
C ASP A 407 -2.50 -5.67 -16.73
N SER A 408 -1.64 -5.81 -17.74
CA SER A 408 -0.18 -5.81 -17.55
C SER A 408 0.30 -4.49 -16.93
N LEU A 409 -0.09 -3.33 -17.49
CA LEU A 409 0.27 -2.03 -16.90
C LEU A 409 -0.25 -1.89 -15.46
N ALA A 410 -1.43 -2.41 -15.14
CA ALA A 410 -2.02 -2.37 -13.81
C ALA A 410 -1.25 -3.21 -12.78
N PHE A 411 -0.50 -4.22 -13.22
CA PHE A 411 0.33 -5.04 -12.35
C PHE A 411 1.77 -4.51 -12.19
N GLN A 412 2.33 -3.86 -13.20
CA GLN A 412 3.74 -3.45 -13.22
C GLN A 412 4.19 -2.58 -12.03
N PRO A 413 3.40 -1.63 -11.49
CA PRO A 413 3.78 -0.90 -10.29
C PRO A 413 3.89 -1.78 -9.04
N GLU A 414 2.91 -2.65 -8.76
CA GLU A 414 2.98 -3.63 -7.67
C GLU A 414 4.21 -4.53 -7.84
N PHE A 415 4.40 -5.08 -9.04
CA PHE A 415 5.51 -5.97 -9.35
C PHE A 415 6.87 -5.30 -9.14
N THR A 416 7.03 -4.07 -9.64
CA THR A 416 8.26 -3.28 -9.48
C THR A 416 8.53 -2.94 -8.01
N ALA A 417 7.49 -2.57 -7.25
CA ALA A 417 7.66 -2.22 -5.84
C ALA A 417 7.98 -3.45 -4.98
N THR A 418 7.35 -4.59 -5.26
CA THR A 418 7.50 -5.84 -4.51
C THR A 418 8.90 -6.44 -4.71
N ALA A 419 9.57 -6.20 -5.85
CA ALA A 419 10.96 -6.64 -6.06
C ALA A 419 11.94 -6.16 -4.96
N SER A 420 11.66 -5.03 -4.32
CA SER A 420 12.41 -4.56 -3.16
C SER A 420 12.26 -5.45 -1.93
N ASN A 421 11.18 -6.23 -1.78
CA ASN A 421 10.99 -7.21 -0.70
C ASN A 421 11.96 -8.40 -0.77
N ILE A 422 12.67 -8.58 -1.89
CA ILE A 422 13.77 -9.55 -2.02
C ILE A 422 15.08 -8.85 -2.40
N GLY A 423 15.16 -7.56 -2.09
CA GLY A 423 16.35 -6.76 -2.27
C GLY A 423 16.74 -6.50 -3.72
N TYR A 424 15.87 -6.70 -4.72
CA TYR A 424 16.18 -6.48 -6.14
C TYR A 424 15.57 -5.17 -6.68
N GLY A 425 16.11 -4.05 -6.20
CA GLY A 425 15.60 -2.70 -6.43
C GLY A 425 15.96 -2.07 -7.79
N TRP A 426 16.96 -2.60 -8.51
CA TRP A 426 17.27 -2.19 -9.88
C TRP A 426 16.58 -3.10 -10.88
N TRP A 427 15.36 -2.68 -11.26
CA TRP A 427 14.45 -3.43 -12.10
C TRP A 427 14.02 -2.65 -13.34
N SER A 428 13.90 -3.36 -14.44
CA SER A 428 13.45 -2.89 -15.76
C SER A 428 12.22 -3.68 -16.20
N HIS A 429 11.42 -3.10 -17.08
CA HIS A 429 10.31 -3.76 -17.74
C HIS A 429 10.12 -3.14 -19.12
N ASP A 430 9.31 -3.79 -19.95
CA ASP A 430 9.12 -3.36 -21.33
C ASP A 430 8.07 -2.26 -21.35
N ILE A 431 8.54 -1.01 -21.41
CA ILE A 431 7.64 0.14 -21.39
C ILE A 431 6.74 0.10 -22.63
N GLY A 432 5.43 -0.04 -22.38
CA GLY A 432 4.41 -0.21 -23.41
C GLY A 432 4.10 -1.67 -23.77
N GLY A 433 4.66 -2.65 -23.06
CA GLY A 433 4.48 -4.08 -23.28
C GLY A 433 5.24 -4.65 -24.49
N HIS A 434 5.47 -5.97 -24.47
CA HIS A 434 6.36 -6.66 -25.40
C HIS A 434 5.62 -7.35 -26.56
N ILE A 435 4.72 -8.28 -26.23
CA ILE A 435 4.09 -9.24 -27.15
C ILE A 435 2.57 -9.14 -27.14
N PHE A 436 1.95 -9.67 -28.19
CA PHE A 436 0.49 -9.77 -28.34
C PHE A 436 -0.24 -8.44 -28.08
N GLY A 437 -1.52 -8.51 -27.71
CA GLY A 437 -2.32 -7.32 -27.42
C GLY A 437 -2.66 -6.48 -28.65
N SER A 438 -2.90 -5.19 -28.43
CA SER A 438 -3.28 -4.25 -29.49
C SER A 438 -2.69 -2.86 -29.25
N ARG A 439 -2.55 -2.08 -30.32
CA ARG A 439 -2.03 -0.71 -30.23
C ARG A 439 -3.05 0.20 -29.54
N ASP A 440 -2.63 0.78 -28.42
CA ASP A 440 -3.31 1.84 -27.70
C ASP A 440 -2.29 2.93 -27.35
N ASP A 441 -2.40 4.08 -28.02
CA ASP A 441 -1.48 5.22 -27.84
C ASP A 441 -1.52 5.75 -26.39
N GLU A 442 -2.66 5.65 -25.70
CA GLU A 442 -2.80 6.08 -24.32
C GLU A 442 -2.14 5.10 -23.35
N LEU A 443 -2.31 3.80 -23.58
CA LEU A 443 -1.64 2.75 -22.80
C LEU A 443 -0.13 2.96 -22.78
N VAL A 444 0.49 3.10 -23.96
CA VAL A 444 1.94 3.28 -24.06
C VAL A 444 2.36 4.60 -23.41
N THR A 445 1.59 5.67 -23.59
CA THR A 445 1.90 6.96 -22.96
C THR A 445 1.85 6.87 -21.43
N ARG A 446 0.82 6.23 -20.85
CA ARG A 446 0.75 6.02 -19.39
C ARG A 446 1.88 5.12 -18.89
N TRP A 447 2.28 4.13 -19.69
CA TRP A 447 3.43 3.28 -19.36
C TRP A 447 4.74 4.07 -19.40
N VAL A 448 4.94 4.97 -20.35
CA VAL A 448 6.10 5.89 -20.38
C VAL A 448 6.13 6.75 -19.12
N GLN A 449 4.98 7.30 -18.71
CA GLN A 449 4.91 8.11 -17.49
C GLN A 449 5.28 7.31 -16.24
N PHE A 450 4.81 6.07 -16.11
CA PHE A 450 5.21 5.16 -15.04
C PHE A 450 6.72 4.81 -15.12
N GLY A 451 7.22 4.53 -16.33
CA GLY A 451 8.63 4.22 -16.59
C GLY A 451 9.60 5.29 -16.08
N VAL A 452 9.24 6.58 -16.16
CA VAL A 452 10.06 7.68 -15.62
C VAL A 452 10.32 7.50 -14.12
N PHE A 453 9.30 7.03 -13.39
CA PHE A 453 9.33 6.79 -11.94
C PHE A 453 9.56 5.31 -11.59
N SER A 454 10.16 4.55 -12.51
CA SER A 454 10.63 3.19 -12.30
C SER A 454 12.16 3.14 -12.16
N PRO A 455 12.78 2.05 -11.65
CA PRO A 455 14.22 2.01 -11.45
C PRO A 455 15.02 2.19 -12.75
N ILE A 456 14.67 1.47 -13.81
CA ILE A 456 15.26 1.61 -15.16
C ILE A 456 14.17 1.96 -16.17
N PHE A 457 14.46 2.93 -17.05
CA PHE A 457 13.58 3.33 -18.15
C PHE A 457 14.03 2.61 -19.43
N ARG A 458 13.27 1.61 -19.89
CA ARG A 458 13.56 0.89 -21.13
C ARG A 458 12.33 0.74 -22.01
N LEU A 459 12.36 1.38 -23.18
CA LEU A 459 11.42 1.09 -24.25
C LEU A 459 11.82 -0.22 -24.89
N HIS A 460 10.88 -1.15 -25.09
CA HIS A 460 11.13 -2.42 -25.77
C HIS A 460 9.84 -3.01 -26.33
N SER A 461 9.96 -3.85 -27.36
CA SER A 461 8.86 -4.60 -27.97
C SER A 461 9.34 -5.65 -28.95
N SER A 462 8.41 -6.54 -29.31
CA SER A 462 8.51 -7.46 -30.45
C SER A 462 8.71 -6.77 -31.83
N ASP A 463 9.07 -7.58 -32.82
CA ASP A 463 9.39 -7.24 -34.22
C ASP A 463 8.24 -6.76 -35.08
N SER A 464 7.01 -6.75 -34.55
CA SER A 464 5.86 -6.21 -35.25
C SER A 464 6.11 -4.77 -35.68
N LYS A 465 5.98 -4.51 -36.99
CA LYS A 465 6.04 -3.15 -37.58
C LYS A 465 5.06 -2.18 -36.89
N TRP A 466 3.96 -2.69 -36.33
CA TRP A 466 2.89 -1.89 -35.73
C TRP A 466 3.07 -1.61 -34.23
N ASN A 467 4.05 -2.26 -33.58
CA ASN A 467 4.36 -2.12 -32.16
C ASN A 467 5.58 -1.18 -31.93
N SER A 468 5.65 -0.10 -32.70
CA SER A 468 6.66 0.97 -32.58
C SER A 468 6.63 1.64 -31.20
N LYS A 469 7.77 2.05 -30.65
CA LYS A 469 7.85 2.82 -29.37
C LYS A 469 8.40 4.24 -29.55
N GLU A 470 8.73 4.61 -30.78
CA GLU A 470 9.18 5.92 -31.21
C GLU A 470 8.07 6.96 -30.96
N PRO A 471 8.28 8.00 -30.13
CA PRO A 471 7.23 8.94 -29.73
C PRO A 471 6.52 9.64 -30.90
N TRP A 472 7.25 10.00 -31.97
CA TRP A 472 6.71 10.68 -33.15
C TRP A 472 5.83 9.80 -34.05
N MET A 473 5.78 8.49 -33.78
CA MET A 473 4.85 7.58 -34.46
C MET A 473 3.47 7.56 -33.81
N TYR A 474 3.26 8.26 -32.69
CA TYR A 474 1.99 8.37 -31.97
C TYR A 474 1.27 9.67 -32.33
N ARG A 475 -0.04 9.76 -32.06
CA ARG A 475 -0.76 11.03 -32.33
C ARG A 475 -0.17 12.15 -31.47
N SER A 476 -0.20 13.38 -32.00
CA SER A 476 0.50 14.54 -31.43
C SER A 476 0.27 14.80 -29.93
N GLU A 477 -0.91 14.47 -29.39
CA GLU A 477 -1.18 14.56 -27.94
C GLU A 477 -0.25 13.64 -27.14
N TYR A 478 -0.11 12.38 -27.57
CA TYR A 478 0.69 11.35 -26.94
C TYR A 478 2.19 11.55 -27.17
N GLU A 479 2.58 11.87 -28.41
CA GLU A 479 3.98 12.19 -28.78
C GLU A 479 4.58 13.25 -27.83
N LYS A 480 3.87 14.37 -27.65
CA LYS A 480 4.34 15.47 -26.79
C LYS A 480 4.49 15.05 -25.34
N VAL A 481 3.56 14.28 -24.82
CA VAL A 481 3.61 13.79 -23.44
C VAL A 481 4.76 12.80 -23.27
N MET A 482 4.91 11.83 -24.18
CA MET A 482 6.02 10.88 -24.17
C MET A 482 7.37 11.60 -24.21
N ALA A 483 7.56 12.54 -25.15
CA ALA A 483 8.79 13.32 -25.28
C ALA A 483 9.12 14.11 -23.99
N ASN A 484 8.12 14.79 -23.40
CA ASN A 484 8.32 15.56 -22.17
C ASN A 484 8.70 14.66 -20.98
N PHE A 485 8.06 13.50 -20.83
CA PHE A 485 8.40 12.56 -19.76
C PHE A 485 9.76 11.91 -19.95
N MET A 486 10.16 11.61 -21.20
CA MET A 486 11.51 11.13 -21.50
C MET A 486 12.59 12.19 -21.20
N ARG A 487 12.32 13.48 -21.46
CA ARG A 487 13.21 14.57 -20.99
C ARG A 487 13.26 14.62 -19.45
N LEU A 488 12.11 14.54 -18.78
CA LEU A 488 12.03 14.51 -17.32
C LEU A 488 12.85 13.37 -16.71
N ARG A 489 12.88 12.19 -17.34
CA ARG A 489 13.73 11.08 -16.88
C ARG A 489 15.21 11.47 -16.83
N HIS A 490 15.72 12.15 -17.86
CA HIS A 490 17.09 12.66 -17.84
C HIS A 490 17.27 13.80 -16.85
N GLN A 491 16.27 14.68 -16.69
CA GLN A 491 16.31 15.73 -15.67
C GLN A 491 16.41 15.15 -14.26
N LEU A 492 15.82 13.99 -13.99
CA LEU A 492 15.88 13.32 -12.69
C LEU A 492 17.23 12.65 -12.40
N VAL A 493 18.18 12.57 -13.34
CA VAL A 493 19.43 11.82 -13.15
C VAL A 493 20.23 12.26 -11.92
N PRO A 494 20.38 13.56 -11.56
CA PRO A 494 21.06 13.95 -10.32
C PRO A 494 20.42 13.34 -9.05
N PHE A 495 19.09 13.32 -9.00
CA PHE A 495 18.34 12.66 -7.93
C PHE A 495 18.51 11.13 -7.97
N LEU A 496 18.32 10.51 -9.14
CA LEU A 496 18.43 9.06 -9.32
C LEU A 496 19.83 8.54 -8.98
N TYR A 497 20.88 9.25 -9.37
CA TYR A 497 22.25 8.86 -9.07
C TYR A 497 22.57 8.98 -7.58
N THR A 498 22.03 10.00 -6.90
CA THR A 498 22.12 10.08 -5.43
C THR A 498 21.44 8.87 -4.78
N CYS A 499 20.21 8.54 -5.20
CA CYS A 499 19.52 7.35 -4.72
C CYS A 499 20.26 6.05 -5.06
N ASN A 500 21.00 6.00 -6.16
CA ASN A 500 21.80 4.84 -6.55
C ASN A 500 22.96 4.58 -5.59
N VAL A 501 23.67 5.63 -5.20
CA VAL A 501 24.72 5.52 -4.18
C VAL A 501 24.13 5.16 -2.83
N ILE A 502 23.04 5.82 -2.42
CA ILE A 502 22.34 5.53 -1.14
C ILE A 502 21.84 4.08 -1.11
N GLY A 503 21.23 3.58 -2.19
CA GLY A 503 20.74 2.21 -2.27
C GLY A 503 21.85 1.17 -2.10
N SER A 504 23.04 1.45 -2.66
CA SER A 504 24.20 0.57 -2.52
C SER A 504 24.87 0.63 -1.15
N VAL A 505 25.01 1.83 -0.58
CA VAL A 505 25.77 2.06 0.67
C VAL A 505 24.91 1.85 1.92
N GLU A 506 23.67 2.31 1.89
CA GLU A 506 22.77 2.31 3.05
C GLU A 506 21.71 1.19 3.00
N GLY A 507 21.60 0.49 1.88
CA GLY A 507 20.62 -0.59 1.69
C GLY A 507 19.19 -0.09 1.58
N GLU A 508 18.98 1.08 0.96
CA GLU A 508 17.68 1.71 0.75
C GLU A 508 17.33 1.76 -0.75
N PRO A 509 16.64 0.74 -1.30
CA PRO A 509 16.23 0.73 -2.70
C PRO A 509 15.44 1.99 -3.10
N LEU A 510 15.59 2.39 -4.37
CA LEU A 510 14.92 3.56 -4.94
C LEU A 510 13.39 3.48 -4.83
N VAL A 511 12.79 2.33 -5.12
CA VAL A 511 11.35 2.09 -5.01
C VAL A 511 11.07 1.30 -3.73
N GLN A 512 10.19 1.82 -2.87
CA GLN A 512 9.80 1.15 -1.63
C GLN A 512 8.26 1.09 -1.53
N PRO A 513 7.67 -0.10 -1.32
CA PRO A 513 6.25 -0.23 -1.04
C PRO A 513 5.81 0.62 0.16
N MET A 514 4.57 1.12 0.16
CA MET A 514 4.06 2.00 1.22
C MET A 514 4.13 1.38 2.61
N TYR A 515 3.94 0.06 2.72
CA TYR A 515 3.96 -0.65 4.01
C TYR A 515 5.34 -0.70 4.68
N TRP A 516 6.44 -0.39 3.97
CA TRP A 516 7.76 -0.22 4.61
C TRP A 516 7.81 0.98 5.55
N TRP A 517 7.01 2.01 5.24
CA TRP A 517 6.95 3.25 6.01
C TRP A 517 5.79 3.26 6.99
N TYR A 518 4.74 2.48 6.69
CA TYR A 518 3.49 2.45 7.44
C TYR A 518 3.03 1.01 7.70
N PRO A 519 3.84 0.18 8.37
CA PRO A 519 3.56 -1.24 8.51
C PRO A 519 2.31 -1.53 9.36
N ASP A 520 1.93 -0.61 10.25
CA ASP A 520 0.74 -0.74 11.10
C ASP A 520 -0.54 -0.20 10.44
N ALA A 521 -0.47 0.38 9.25
CA ALA A 521 -1.62 0.94 8.55
C ALA A 521 -2.12 -0.02 7.47
N GLU A 522 -3.32 -0.58 7.63
CA GLU A 522 -3.92 -1.48 6.62
C GLU A 522 -4.02 -0.84 5.23
N GLN A 523 -4.18 0.48 5.16
CA GLN A 523 -4.19 1.21 3.89
C GLN A 523 -2.86 1.05 3.12
N ALA A 524 -1.72 0.94 3.80
CA ALA A 524 -0.43 0.77 3.13
C ALA A 524 -0.34 -0.54 2.32
N TYR A 525 -1.15 -1.54 2.67
CA TYR A 525 -1.26 -2.82 1.96
C TYR A 525 -2.43 -2.83 0.96
N ALA A 526 -3.45 -2.00 1.16
CA ALA A 526 -4.64 -1.94 0.31
C ALA A 526 -4.43 -1.19 -1.02
N PHE A 527 -3.32 -0.46 -1.17
CA PHE A 527 -2.98 0.32 -2.38
C PHE A 527 -1.64 -0.17 -2.98
N PRO A 528 -1.60 -1.37 -3.61
CA PRO A 528 -0.36 -2.02 -4.02
C PRO A 528 0.41 -1.30 -5.13
N ASN A 529 -0.28 -0.51 -5.97
CA ASN A 529 0.34 0.25 -7.04
C ASN A 529 0.97 1.57 -6.58
N GLN A 530 0.77 1.96 -5.32
CA GLN A 530 1.33 3.17 -4.76
C GLN A 530 2.65 2.85 -4.04
N TYR A 531 3.67 3.69 -4.22
CA TYR A 531 4.99 3.47 -3.61
C TYR A 531 5.73 4.79 -3.31
N ILE A 532 6.76 4.69 -2.49
CA ILE A 532 7.73 5.75 -2.23
C ILE A 532 8.89 5.64 -3.22
N PHE A 533 9.31 6.76 -3.80
CA PHE A 533 10.40 6.88 -4.75
C PHE A 533 11.51 7.78 -4.18
N GLY A 534 12.68 7.21 -3.96
CA GLY A 534 13.89 7.85 -3.40
C GLY A 534 13.69 8.50 -2.04
N SER A 535 12.81 7.94 -1.20
CA SER A 535 12.37 8.44 0.13
C SER A 535 11.56 9.75 0.16
N GLN A 536 11.58 10.53 -0.92
CA GLN A 536 11.06 11.89 -0.98
C GLN A 536 9.70 12.00 -1.66
N LEU A 537 9.44 11.14 -2.65
CA LEU A 537 8.27 11.22 -3.51
C LEU A 537 7.31 10.07 -3.25
N LEU A 538 6.00 10.36 -3.27
CA LEU A 538 4.94 9.37 -3.31
C LEU A 538 4.36 9.35 -4.72
N ILE A 539 4.41 8.19 -5.36
CA ILE A 539 3.94 7.99 -6.73
C ILE A 539 2.62 7.20 -6.68
N ALA A 540 1.61 7.69 -7.39
CA ALA A 540 0.37 6.94 -7.63
C ALA A 540 0.13 6.83 -9.15
N PRO A 541 0.63 5.74 -9.78
CA PRO A 541 0.52 5.52 -11.22
C PRO A 541 -0.94 5.46 -11.71
N ILE A 542 -1.20 6.03 -12.89
CA ILE A 542 -2.50 5.89 -13.57
C ILE A 542 -2.38 4.71 -14.53
N VAL A 543 -3.05 3.62 -14.18
CA VAL A 543 -2.96 2.33 -14.87
C VAL A 543 -4.28 1.91 -15.52
N GLU A 544 -5.18 2.87 -15.72
CA GLU A 544 -6.46 2.67 -16.39
C GLU A 544 -6.67 3.75 -17.47
N PRO A 545 -7.42 3.46 -18.55
CA PRO A 545 -7.74 4.44 -19.57
C PRO A 545 -8.52 5.64 -19.01
N ARG A 546 -8.31 6.82 -19.59
CA ARG A 546 -9.10 8.01 -19.24
C ARG A 546 -10.57 7.82 -19.55
N ASN A 547 -11.40 8.47 -18.75
CA ASN A 547 -12.82 8.55 -19.04
C ASN A 547 -13.03 9.35 -20.34
N LYS A 548 -13.74 8.78 -21.32
CA LYS A 548 -13.97 9.39 -22.64
C LYS A 548 -14.79 10.69 -22.64
N THR A 549 -15.50 10.98 -21.54
CA THR A 549 -16.31 12.20 -21.41
C THR A 549 -15.53 13.31 -20.72
N THR A 550 -14.77 13.01 -19.66
CA THR A 550 -13.99 14.02 -18.94
C THR A 550 -12.57 14.19 -19.50
N HIS A 551 -12.08 13.23 -20.29
CA HIS A 551 -10.69 13.12 -20.74
C HIS A 551 -9.66 13.04 -19.60
N LEU A 552 -10.08 12.60 -18.41
CA LEU A 552 -9.23 12.45 -17.23
C LEU A 552 -8.94 10.98 -16.93
N GLY A 553 -7.67 10.66 -16.71
CA GLY A 553 -7.25 9.44 -16.02
C GLY A 553 -7.49 9.58 -14.53
N ALA A 554 -7.75 8.46 -13.85
CA ALA A 554 -8.02 8.44 -12.43
C ALA A 554 -7.17 7.39 -11.71
N VAL A 555 -6.78 7.68 -10.48
CA VAL A 555 -6.19 6.70 -9.57
C VAL A 555 -6.65 6.99 -8.15
N LYS A 556 -7.03 5.94 -7.41
CA LYS A 556 -7.31 6.02 -5.99
C LYS A 556 -6.02 5.79 -5.21
N ALA A 557 -5.71 6.67 -4.28
CA ALA A 557 -4.50 6.61 -3.48
C ALA A 557 -4.80 6.92 -2.00
N TRP A 558 -3.89 6.51 -1.13
CA TRP A 558 -3.90 6.84 0.28
C TRP A 558 -2.76 7.78 0.64
N LEU A 559 -3.10 8.95 1.19
CA LEU A 559 -2.13 9.88 1.74
C LEU A 559 -1.95 9.56 3.23
N PRO A 560 -0.76 9.09 3.64
CA PRO A 560 -0.52 8.71 5.03
C PRO A 560 -0.55 9.94 5.95
N PRO A 561 -0.71 9.76 7.27
CA PRO A 561 -0.54 10.85 8.24
C PRO A 561 0.84 11.50 8.13
N GLY A 562 0.90 12.81 8.40
CA GLY A 562 2.14 13.59 8.34
C GLY A 562 1.93 14.98 7.76
N PRO A 563 3.01 15.61 7.24
CA PRO A 563 2.94 16.90 6.56
C PRO A 563 2.06 16.85 5.31
N ARG A 564 1.66 18.02 4.81
CA ARG A 564 0.88 18.09 3.57
C ARG A 564 1.74 17.65 2.38
N PHE A 565 1.06 17.32 1.29
CA PHE A 565 1.69 16.93 0.04
C PHE A 565 1.47 18.01 -1.02
N VAL A 566 2.50 18.34 -1.78
CA VAL A 566 2.44 19.16 -2.98
C VAL A 566 2.67 18.28 -4.20
N ASP A 567 1.76 18.34 -5.15
CA ASP A 567 1.91 17.65 -6.44
C ASP A 567 2.84 18.45 -7.35
N ILE A 568 3.94 17.83 -7.79
CA ILE A 568 5.01 18.51 -8.54
C ILE A 568 4.61 18.89 -9.97
N PHE A 569 3.51 18.32 -10.50
CA PHE A 569 2.97 18.58 -11.83
C PHE A 569 1.78 19.54 -11.84
N THR A 570 1.29 19.96 -10.67
CA THR A 570 0.13 20.85 -10.59
C THR A 570 0.26 21.95 -9.54
N GLY A 571 1.22 21.85 -8.62
CA GLY A 571 1.33 22.69 -7.43
C GLY A 571 0.14 22.55 -6.48
N GLN A 572 -0.71 21.53 -6.64
CA GLN A 572 -1.84 21.34 -5.75
C GLN A 572 -1.37 20.80 -4.40
N LEU A 573 -1.85 21.44 -3.34
CA LEU A 573 -1.64 21.04 -1.96
C LEU A 573 -2.73 20.09 -1.50
N TYR A 574 -2.34 19.00 -0.85
CA TYR A 574 -3.24 17.99 -0.30
C TYR A 574 -2.96 17.77 1.17
N ASP A 575 -4.01 17.86 1.98
CA ASP A 575 -3.94 17.42 3.37
C ASP A 575 -3.68 15.90 3.44
N ALA A 576 -2.79 15.52 4.35
CA ALA A 576 -2.46 14.14 4.69
C ALA A 576 -3.62 13.39 5.39
N ASN A 577 -3.38 12.12 5.75
CA ASN A 577 -4.29 11.26 6.50
C ASN A 577 -5.68 11.07 5.84
N ARG A 578 -5.70 10.73 4.55
CA ARG A 578 -6.94 10.52 3.81
C ARG A 578 -6.76 9.63 2.60
N GLU A 579 -7.85 9.00 2.18
CA GLU A 579 -7.95 8.48 0.82
C GLU A 579 -8.43 9.58 -0.13
N ILE A 580 -7.91 9.56 -1.35
CA ILE A 580 -8.25 10.52 -2.39
C ILE A 580 -8.20 9.86 -3.76
N THR A 581 -9.06 10.31 -4.67
CA THR A 581 -8.96 9.98 -6.09
C THR A 581 -8.34 11.16 -6.82
N PHE A 582 -7.19 10.94 -7.42
CA PHE A 582 -6.56 11.91 -8.30
C PHE A 582 -7.17 11.80 -9.69
N TYR A 583 -7.53 12.95 -10.26
CA TYR A 583 -7.91 13.07 -11.65
C TYR A 583 -6.85 13.88 -12.38
N ARG A 584 -6.32 13.34 -13.47
CA ARG A 584 -5.23 13.95 -14.22
C ARG A 584 -5.53 13.92 -15.71
N ARG A 585 -5.14 15.01 -16.38
CA ARG A 585 -5.07 15.07 -17.83
C ARG A 585 -3.89 14.22 -18.31
N LEU A 586 -3.72 14.07 -19.61
CA LEU A 586 -2.67 13.18 -20.12
C LEU A 586 -1.27 13.71 -19.76
N GLU A 587 -1.04 15.03 -19.81
CA GLU A 587 0.25 15.64 -19.49
C GLU A 587 0.55 15.77 -17.98
N GLU A 588 -0.39 15.37 -17.13
CA GLU A 588 -0.24 15.43 -15.67
C GLU A 588 -0.14 14.00 -15.10
N TYR A 589 0.63 13.84 -14.02
CA TYR A 589 0.81 12.55 -13.37
C TYR A 589 0.88 12.71 -11.84
N PRO A 590 0.22 11.86 -11.03
CA PRO A 590 0.21 12.03 -9.58
C PRO A 590 1.59 11.70 -8.97
N VAL A 591 2.37 12.75 -8.71
CA VAL A 591 3.68 12.67 -8.06
C VAL A 591 3.73 13.72 -6.98
N LEU A 592 3.80 13.26 -5.73
CA LEU A 592 3.59 14.08 -4.56
C LEU A 592 4.87 14.17 -3.73
N ALA A 593 5.33 15.39 -3.48
CA ALA A 593 6.39 15.69 -2.54
C ALA A 593 5.77 16.15 -1.21
N ARG A 594 6.34 15.75 -0.07
CA ARG A 594 5.88 16.25 1.24
C ARG A 594 6.41 17.65 1.48
N GLU A 595 5.74 18.42 2.33
CA GLU A 595 6.38 19.60 2.94
C GLU A 595 7.67 19.17 3.64
N GLY A 596 8.78 19.86 3.35
CA GLY A 596 10.12 19.46 3.77
C GLY A 596 10.89 18.63 2.74
N THR A 597 10.59 18.76 1.45
CA THR A 597 11.27 18.01 0.37
C THR A 597 12.12 18.92 -0.51
N ILE A 598 13.33 18.47 -0.85
CA ILE A 598 14.19 19.09 -1.87
C ILE A 598 14.60 18.02 -2.89
N ILE A 599 14.47 18.31 -4.19
CA ILE A 599 14.79 17.37 -5.28
C ILE A 599 15.76 18.04 -6.26
N PRO A 600 16.97 17.50 -6.46
CA PRO A 600 17.92 18.00 -7.46
C PRO A 600 17.61 17.46 -8.86
N LEU A 601 17.59 18.35 -9.84
CA LEU A 601 17.34 18.05 -11.25
C LEU A 601 18.42 18.67 -12.14
N ASP A 602 18.55 18.18 -13.37
CA ASP A 602 19.15 18.93 -14.48
C ASP A 602 18.25 20.13 -14.80
N ALA A 603 18.81 21.33 -14.77
CA ALA A 603 18.06 22.54 -15.11
C ALA A 603 17.76 22.65 -16.63
N SER A 604 18.44 21.88 -17.47
CA SER A 604 18.22 21.92 -18.91
C SER A 604 16.81 21.44 -19.29
N PRO A 605 16.04 22.21 -20.08
CA PRO A 605 14.74 21.75 -20.60
C PRO A 605 14.88 20.62 -21.63
N VAL A 606 16.07 20.50 -22.26
CA VAL A 606 16.43 19.45 -23.21
C VAL A 606 17.79 18.89 -22.76
N PRO A 607 17.80 17.95 -21.80
CA PRO A 607 19.03 17.33 -21.34
C PRO A 607 19.78 16.64 -22.49
N GLU A 608 21.10 16.51 -22.36
CA GLU A 608 21.91 15.82 -23.36
C GLU A 608 21.89 14.29 -23.19
N ASN A 609 22.39 13.59 -24.20
CA ASN A 609 22.60 12.14 -24.17
C ASN A 609 23.66 11.74 -23.15
N GLY A 610 23.59 10.48 -22.70
CA GLY A 610 24.66 9.83 -21.92
C GLY A 610 24.69 10.11 -20.42
N CYS A 611 23.87 11.05 -19.93
CA CYS A 611 23.69 11.31 -18.50
C CYS A 611 24.97 11.72 -17.74
N LEU A 612 25.81 12.57 -18.32
CA LEU A 612 26.96 13.15 -17.62
C LEU A 612 26.53 14.02 -16.42
N ASN A 613 27.49 14.52 -15.65
CA ASN A 613 27.21 15.57 -14.68
C ASN A 613 26.74 16.84 -15.41
N VAL A 614 25.77 17.53 -14.82
CA VAL A 614 25.05 18.63 -15.47
C VAL A 614 25.77 19.96 -15.32
N ASP A 615 25.65 20.88 -16.26
CA ASP A 615 26.28 22.21 -16.13
C ASP A 615 25.55 23.11 -15.13
N GLU A 616 24.25 22.90 -14.91
CA GLU A 616 23.39 23.68 -14.01
C GLU A 616 22.39 22.75 -13.28
N LEU A 617 22.17 23.00 -11.99
CA LEU A 617 21.20 22.25 -11.18
C LEU A 617 19.91 23.05 -10.97
N GLU A 618 18.76 22.41 -11.05
CA GLU A 618 17.49 22.94 -10.55
C GLU A 618 17.07 22.17 -9.29
N PHE A 619 16.86 22.87 -8.18
CA PHE A 619 16.33 22.30 -6.95
C PHE A 619 14.83 22.61 -6.83
N LEU A 620 13.99 21.58 -6.87
CA LEU A 620 12.58 21.71 -6.48
C LEU A 620 12.51 21.72 -4.95
N VAL A 621 11.95 22.78 -4.37
CA VAL A 621 11.85 22.96 -2.92
C VAL A 621 10.40 23.05 -2.50
N VAL A 622 9.97 22.18 -1.58
CA VAL A 622 8.65 22.22 -0.95
C VAL A 622 8.80 22.66 0.50
N ILE A 623 8.43 23.92 0.77
CA ILE A 623 8.46 24.53 2.11
C ILE A 623 7.33 23.96 3.00
N GLY A 624 7.30 24.38 4.26
CA GLY A 624 6.32 23.94 5.27
C GLY A 624 6.91 23.04 6.36
N ASN A 625 8.15 22.58 6.17
CA ASN A 625 8.97 21.89 7.17
C ASN A 625 10.46 22.07 6.83
N ASP A 626 11.31 21.76 7.81
CA ASP A 626 12.74 21.61 7.55
C ASP A 626 12.97 20.55 6.47
N ALA A 627 13.90 20.83 5.57
CA ALA A 627 14.24 19.95 4.46
C ALA A 627 15.76 19.78 4.36
N GLU A 628 16.19 18.62 3.89
CA GLU A 628 17.57 18.35 3.53
C GLU A 628 17.61 17.48 2.27
N ALA A 629 18.52 17.81 1.36
CA ALA A 629 18.88 16.94 0.25
C ALA A 629 20.40 16.88 0.12
N THR A 630 20.91 15.68 -0.11
CA THR A 630 22.29 15.47 -0.56
C THR A 630 22.28 15.27 -2.07
N VAL A 631 23.26 15.85 -2.77
CA VAL A 631 23.56 15.56 -4.18
C VAL A 631 24.91 14.88 -4.23
N LEU A 632 24.93 13.67 -4.79
CA LEU A 632 26.17 12.92 -5.04
C LEU A 632 26.47 12.92 -6.54
N GLU A 633 27.74 13.07 -6.88
CA GLU A 633 28.23 13.03 -8.25
C GLU A 633 29.57 12.30 -8.32
N ASP A 634 29.77 11.49 -9.36
CA ASP A 634 31.08 10.92 -9.64
C ASP A 634 31.90 11.90 -10.49
N ILE A 635 33.15 12.16 -10.11
CA ILE A 635 34.03 13.06 -10.89
C ILE A 635 34.33 12.47 -12.29
N ARG A 636 34.22 11.14 -12.46
CA ARG A 636 34.38 10.49 -13.77
C ARG A 636 33.29 10.88 -14.77
N ASP A 637 32.15 11.35 -14.31
CA ASP A 637 31.03 11.74 -15.15
C ASP A 637 31.09 13.23 -15.57
N ASP A 638 32.15 13.98 -15.24
CA ASP A 638 32.35 15.37 -15.68
C ASP A 638 32.67 15.49 -17.17
N ALA A 639 33.27 14.46 -17.76
CA ALA A 639 33.56 14.40 -19.19
C ALA A 639 33.65 12.95 -19.68
N PRO A 640 33.34 12.67 -20.97
CA PRO A 640 33.36 11.31 -21.53
C PRO A 640 34.69 10.56 -21.35
N ASP A 641 35.81 11.28 -21.34
CA ASP A 641 37.18 10.74 -21.28
C ASP A 641 37.91 11.08 -19.97
N ALA A 642 37.17 11.39 -18.89
CA ALA A 642 37.76 11.77 -17.60
C ALA A 642 38.50 10.59 -16.92
N MET A 643 39.72 10.31 -17.37
CA MET A 643 40.61 9.25 -16.85
C MET A 643 41.27 9.61 -15.49
N ARG A 644 41.07 10.82 -14.96
CA ARG A 644 41.94 11.40 -13.90
C ARG A 644 41.27 11.76 -12.58
N GLY A 645 39.96 11.59 -12.42
CA GLY A 645 39.28 11.81 -11.14
C GLY A 645 38.82 10.50 -10.52
N LYS A 646 39.30 10.15 -9.33
CA LYS A 646 38.66 9.14 -8.47
C LYS A 646 38.05 9.86 -7.28
N GLY A 647 36.75 9.70 -7.06
CA GLY A 647 36.06 10.28 -5.91
C GLY A 647 34.64 10.72 -6.23
N GLN A 648 33.85 10.89 -5.17
CA GLN A 648 32.50 11.44 -5.26
C GLN A 648 32.50 12.88 -4.72
N ARG A 649 31.85 13.79 -5.43
CA ARG A 649 31.49 15.11 -4.90
C ARG A 649 30.17 14.99 -4.15
N LYS A 650 30.11 15.65 -3.00
CA LYS A 650 28.91 15.77 -2.17
C LYS A 650 28.56 17.24 -2.00
N SER A 651 27.34 17.61 -2.36
CA SER A 651 26.75 18.92 -2.04
C SER A 651 25.54 18.67 -1.14
N VAL A 652 25.30 19.53 -0.16
CA VAL A 652 24.12 19.42 0.71
C VAL A 652 23.31 20.71 0.63
N VAL A 653 22.00 20.56 0.49
CA VAL A 653 21.03 21.64 0.54
C VAL A 653 20.19 21.47 1.79
N HIS A 654 20.11 22.50 2.61
CA HIS A 654 19.26 22.55 3.78
C HIS A 654 18.24 23.67 3.63
N PHE A 655 17.03 23.44 4.13
CA PHE A 655 16.05 24.48 4.32
C PHE A 655 15.55 24.45 5.76
N LYS A 656 15.64 25.57 6.46
CA LYS A 656 15.13 25.76 7.82
C LYS A 656 13.82 26.54 7.74
N GLN A 657 12.70 25.87 8.03
CA GLN A 657 11.36 26.43 7.83
C GLN A 657 11.12 27.65 8.72
N ALA A 658 11.43 27.55 10.02
CA ALA A 658 11.17 28.63 10.96
C ALA A 658 11.90 29.94 10.59
N GLU A 659 13.11 29.82 10.03
CA GLU A 659 13.93 30.95 9.57
C GLU A 659 13.58 31.39 8.15
N GLY A 660 12.93 30.52 7.36
CA GLY A 660 12.76 30.68 5.91
C GLY A 660 14.09 30.73 5.17
N LYS A 661 15.08 29.99 5.64
CA LYS A 661 16.47 30.06 5.16
C LYS A 661 16.86 28.78 4.44
N LEU A 662 17.22 28.90 3.17
CA LEU A 662 17.84 27.85 2.38
C LEU A 662 19.36 28.06 2.34
N THR A 663 20.13 27.00 2.54
CA THR A 663 21.60 27.02 2.49
C THR A 663 22.09 25.87 1.61
N VAL A 664 23.03 26.15 0.71
CA VAL A 664 23.69 25.14 -0.13
C VAL A 664 25.18 25.15 0.13
N GLU A 665 25.75 24.00 0.53
CA GLU A 665 27.15 23.88 0.93
C GLU A 665 27.81 22.58 0.45
N PRO A 666 29.01 22.68 -0.14
CA PRO A 666 29.38 23.61 -1.21
C PRO A 666 28.77 23.16 -2.55
N VAL A 667 28.41 24.11 -3.43
CA VAL A 667 28.01 23.80 -4.82
C VAL A 667 29.08 24.31 -5.80
N GLN A 668 29.34 23.53 -6.85
CA GLN A 668 30.40 23.84 -7.82
C GLN A 668 29.85 24.32 -9.18
N ARG A 669 28.59 24.71 -9.26
CA ARG A 669 27.94 25.12 -10.51
C ARG A 669 26.74 26.04 -10.31
N PRO A 670 26.32 26.78 -11.35
CA PRO A 670 25.08 27.53 -11.36
C PRO A 670 23.90 26.70 -10.85
N SER A 671 23.01 27.34 -10.09
CA SER A 671 21.87 26.67 -9.48
C SER A 671 20.60 27.51 -9.55
N LYS A 672 19.49 26.86 -9.87
CA LYS A 672 18.13 27.40 -9.85
C LYS A 672 17.35 26.77 -8.70
N PHE A 673 16.58 27.57 -7.98
CA PHE A 673 15.74 27.11 -6.88
C PHE A 673 14.28 27.40 -7.20
N ARG A 674 13.46 26.35 -7.31
CA ARG A 674 12.03 26.45 -7.55
C ARG A 674 11.27 26.09 -6.28
N PHE A 675 10.77 27.10 -5.60
CA PHE A 675 9.89 26.93 -4.45
C PHE A 675 8.45 26.67 -4.92
N LEU A 676 8.05 25.40 -4.89
CA LEU A 676 6.76 24.96 -5.40
C LEU A 676 5.62 25.59 -4.59
N SER A 677 4.61 26.08 -5.31
CA SER A 677 3.41 26.71 -4.75
C SER A 677 3.67 27.99 -3.94
N LEU A 678 4.87 28.58 -4.02
CA LEU A 678 5.14 29.92 -3.50
C LEU A 678 4.84 30.96 -4.59
N THR A 679 3.63 31.52 -4.61
CA THR A 679 3.10 32.30 -5.75
C THR A 679 3.33 33.81 -5.65
N SER A 680 4.28 34.25 -4.84
CA SER A 680 4.64 35.67 -4.69
C SER A 680 6.09 35.81 -4.23
N VAL A 681 6.74 36.91 -4.61
CA VAL A 681 8.08 37.26 -4.11
C VAL A 681 7.95 37.74 -2.65
N PRO A 682 8.66 37.13 -1.68
CA PRO A 682 8.67 37.61 -0.31
C PRO A 682 9.29 39.01 -0.20
N ASN A 683 8.75 39.85 0.68
CA ASN A 683 9.24 41.22 0.87
C ASN A 683 10.68 41.27 1.39
N ASP A 684 11.05 40.29 2.22
CA ASP A 684 12.37 40.19 2.86
C ASP A 684 13.34 39.29 2.09
N LEU A 685 13.06 39.02 0.81
CA LEU A 685 13.91 38.15 0.00
C LEU A 685 15.35 38.68 -0.07
N LYS A 686 16.30 37.85 0.35
CA LYS A 686 17.74 38.09 0.14
C LYS A 686 18.44 36.86 -0.39
N VAL A 687 19.43 37.08 -1.25
CA VAL A 687 20.29 36.03 -1.80
C VAL A 687 21.74 36.41 -1.51
N PHE A 688 22.45 35.53 -0.83
CA PHE A 688 23.88 35.66 -0.55
C PHE A 688 24.67 34.58 -1.28
N CYS A 689 25.86 34.95 -1.74
CA CYS A 689 26.87 34.03 -2.25
C CYS A 689 28.16 34.29 -1.47
N ASP A 690 28.66 33.29 -0.73
CA ASP A 690 29.82 33.40 0.16
C ASP A 690 29.74 34.57 1.17
N GLY A 691 28.52 34.81 1.68
CA GLY A 691 28.23 35.90 2.62
C GLY A 691 28.11 37.29 1.97
N ILE A 692 28.30 37.42 0.66
CA ILE A 692 28.09 38.67 -0.09
C ILE A 692 26.64 38.73 -0.57
N ASP A 693 25.95 39.83 -0.29
CA ASP A 693 24.58 40.06 -0.80
C ASP A 693 24.61 40.25 -2.33
N ARG A 694 23.99 39.31 -3.03
CA ARG A 694 23.85 39.24 -4.49
C ARG A 694 22.39 39.29 -4.93
N THR A 695 21.49 39.79 -4.08
CA THR A 695 20.04 39.80 -4.34
C THR A 695 19.67 40.49 -5.65
N LYS A 696 20.40 41.55 -6.04
CA LYS A 696 20.17 42.28 -7.31
C LYS A 696 20.69 41.56 -8.55
N GLU A 697 21.61 40.60 -8.38
CA GLU A 697 22.20 39.82 -9.45
C GLU A 697 21.40 38.52 -9.70
N ALA A 698 20.71 38.01 -8.67
CA ALA A 698 19.81 36.88 -8.80
C ALA A 698 18.58 37.23 -9.64
N LYS A 699 18.21 36.35 -10.57
CA LYS A 699 16.99 36.51 -11.37
C LYS A 699 15.83 35.83 -10.64
N VAL A 700 14.83 36.61 -10.28
CA VAL A 700 13.66 36.16 -9.50
C VAL A 700 12.41 36.26 -10.35
N THR A 701 11.71 35.15 -10.53
CA THR A 701 10.47 35.06 -11.31
C THR A 701 9.40 34.28 -10.55
N VAL A 702 8.14 34.70 -10.67
CA VAL A 702 6.99 33.88 -10.24
C VAL A 702 6.38 33.31 -11.51
N GLU A 703 6.44 31.99 -11.64
CA GLU A 703 5.89 31.29 -12.80
C GLU A 703 4.51 30.75 -12.44
N GLU A 704 3.46 31.17 -13.15
CA GLU A 704 2.07 30.74 -12.90
C GLU A 704 1.56 29.66 -13.86
N ALA A 705 2.22 29.52 -15.03
CA ALA A 705 1.70 28.76 -16.18
C ALA A 705 2.51 27.50 -16.53
N CYS A 706 3.67 27.27 -15.91
CA CYS A 706 4.46 26.05 -16.09
C CYS A 706 4.02 24.97 -15.11
N HIS A 707 4.48 23.74 -15.34
CA HIS A 707 4.08 22.47 -14.71
C HIS A 707 3.97 22.42 -13.16
N ALA A 708 4.30 23.44 -12.40
CA ALA A 708 3.67 23.74 -11.11
C ALA A 708 4.00 25.21 -10.79
N PRO A 709 3.01 26.03 -10.39
CA PRO A 709 3.30 27.42 -10.11
C PRO A 709 4.22 27.55 -8.91
N GLY A 710 5.10 28.55 -8.92
CA GLY A 710 6.08 28.73 -7.85
C GLY A 710 7.04 29.88 -8.10
N LEU A 711 7.81 30.18 -7.06
CA LEU A 711 8.88 31.18 -7.08
C LEU A 711 10.15 30.51 -7.55
N VAL A 712 10.76 31.09 -8.58
CA VAL A 712 12.04 30.66 -9.14
C VAL A 712 13.09 31.72 -8.82
N ILE A 713 14.21 31.26 -8.28
CA ILE A 713 15.40 32.09 -8.01
C ILE A 713 16.57 31.45 -8.74
N GLU A 714 17.09 32.13 -9.76
CA GLU A 714 18.24 31.70 -10.54
C GLU A 714 19.51 32.38 -10.00
N CYS A 715 20.44 31.55 -9.50
CA CYS A 715 21.72 31.94 -8.95
C CYS A 715 22.84 31.49 -9.91
N SER A 716 23.07 32.26 -10.98
CA SER A 716 24.06 31.94 -12.01
C SER A 716 25.51 32.29 -11.64
N PHE A 717 25.88 32.16 -10.37
CA PHE A 717 27.23 32.48 -9.89
C PHE A 717 28.20 31.38 -10.32
N SER A 718 29.28 31.72 -11.04
CA SER A 718 30.11 30.76 -11.75
C SER A 718 31.57 30.72 -11.27
N GLU A 719 31.82 30.71 -9.95
CA GLU A 719 33.19 30.53 -9.43
C GLU A 719 33.28 29.49 -8.30
N ILE A 720 34.50 28.96 -8.11
CA ILE A 720 34.87 27.73 -7.41
C ILE A 720 34.21 27.60 -6.03
N GLY A 721 33.47 26.50 -5.81
CA GLY A 721 33.02 26.02 -4.50
C GLY A 721 32.43 27.08 -3.57
N HIS A 722 31.26 27.60 -3.91
CA HIS A 722 30.60 28.67 -3.17
C HIS A 722 29.42 28.15 -2.32
N CYS A 723 29.06 28.90 -1.29
CA CYS A 723 27.88 28.71 -0.46
C CYS A 723 26.78 29.69 -0.90
N ILE A 724 25.59 29.16 -1.23
CA ILE A 724 24.41 29.97 -1.55
C ILE A 724 23.49 29.98 -0.35
N VAL A 725 23.05 31.18 0.08
CA VAL A 725 22.03 31.34 1.11
C VAL A 725 20.87 32.16 0.56
N ILE A 726 19.65 31.63 0.65
CA ILE A 726 18.42 32.33 0.27
C ILE A 726 17.57 32.52 1.53
N GLU A 727 17.26 33.76 1.88
CA GLU A 727 16.37 34.11 2.98
C GLU A 727 15.03 34.56 2.40
N LEU A 728 13.95 33.84 2.71
CA LEU A 728 12.58 34.14 2.29
C LEU A 728 11.81 34.98 3.34
N GLY A 729 12.42 35.25 4.50
CA GLY A 729 11.74 35.79 5.69
C GLY A 729 11.20 34.68 6.60
N SER A 730 10.92 35.00 7.86
CA SER A 730 10.55 34.02 8.89
C SER A 730 9.27 33.25 8.56
N ASP A 731 9.30 31.93 8.72
CA ASP A 731 8.18 31.00 8.54
C ASP A 731 7.36 31.21 7.25
N PRO A 732 7.98 31.09 6.07
CA PRO A 732 7.32 31.35 4.80
C PRO A 732 6.19 30.33 4.58
N GLN A 733 5.06 30.81 4.08
CA GLN A 733 3.87 29.99 3.87
C GLN A 733 3.68 29.67 2.39
N ILE A 734 3.18 28.47 2.12
CA ILE A 734 2.72 28.10 0.77
C ILE A 734 1.61 29.05 0.34
N GLY A 735 1.68 29.51 -0.92
CA GLY A 735 0.72 30.44 -1.51
C GLY A 735 -0.68 29.85 -1.65
N VAL A 736 -1.68 30.72 -1.64
CA VAL A 736 -3.06 30.31 -1.94
C VAL A 736 -3.21 30.19 -3.45
N MET A 737 -3.31 28.95 -3.92
CA MET A 737 -3.47 28.63 -5.34
C MET A 737 -4.81 29.13 -5.87
N ASN A 738 -4.78 29.88 -6.98
CA ASN A 738 -5.98 30.25 -7.71
C ASN A 738 -6.44 29.07 -8.60
N PRO A 739 -7.58 28.41 -8.32
CA PRO A 739 -7.99 27.23 -9.06
C PRO A 739 -8.61 27.57 -10.43
N THR A 740 -8.83 28.85 -10.74
CA THR A 740 -9.61 29.32 -11.90
C THR A 740 -9.10 28.73 -13.21
N SER A 741 -7.83 28.96 -13.55
CA SER A 741 -7.26 28.53 -14.84
C SER A 741 -7.29 27.00 -15.01
N ARG A 742 -7.09 26.26 -13.92
CA ARG A 742 -7.17 24.79 -13.92
C ARG A 742 -8.62 24.32 -14.11
N LEU A 743 -9.56 24.89 -13.37
CA LEU A 743 -10.98 24.52 -13.46
C LEU A 743 -11.56 24.87 -14.83
N GLU A 744 -11.15 26.00 -15.40
CA GLU A 744 -11.55 26.42 -16.75
C GLU A 744 -11.14 25.37 -17.78
N ARG A 745 -9.87 24.95 -17.73
CA ARG A 745 -9.35 23.91 -18.61
C ARG A 745 -10.08 22.58 -18.43
N LEU A 746 -10.33 22.14 -17.19
CA LEU A 746 -11.08 20.90 -16.91
C LEU A 746 -12.53 20.95 -17.42
N ILE A 747 -13.22 22.08 -17.24
CA ILE A 747 -14.61 22.24 -17.70
C ILE A 747 -14.66 22.37 -19.23
N LEU A 748 -13.66 23.02 -19.84
CA LEU A 748 -13.52 23.11 -21.29
C LEU A 748 -13.35 21.72 -21.92
N ASP A 749 -12.53 20.87 -21.32
CA ASP A 749 -12.27 19.50 -21.82
C ASP A 749 -13.47 18.55 -21.57
N TYR A 750 -14.32 18.83 -20.56
CA TYR A 750 -15.48 17.98 -20.27
C TYR A 750 -16.55 18.01 -21.38
N GLN A 751 -16.80 16.87 -22.02
CA GLN A 751 -17.75 16.72 -23.11
C GLN A 751 -19.19 16.61 -22.59
N CYS A 752 -19.84 17.77 -22.39
CA CYS A 752 -21.23 17.87 -21.94
C CYS A 752 -21.92 19.09 -22.57
N ALA A 753 -23.23 19.23 -22.34
CA ALA A 753 -24.01 20.38 -22.77
C ALA A 753 -23.46 21.69 -22.17
N PHE A 754 -23.49 22.79 -22.93
CA PHE A 754 -22.96 24.08 -22.48
C PHE A 754 -23.63 24.56 -21.18
N GLU A 755 -24.92 24.30 -21.01
CA GLU A 755 -25.65 24.63 -19.77
C GLU A 755 -25.06 23.94 -18.55
N MET A 756 -24.55 22.70 -18.70
CA MET A 756 -23.84 21.99 -17.63
C MET A 756 -22.48 22.63 -17.36
N LYS A 757 -21.74 23.04 -18.40
CA LYS A 757 -20.47 23.77 -18.21
C LYS A 757 -20.70 25.08 -17.46
N ASP A 758 -21.74 25.83 -17.80
CA ASP A 758 -22.13 27.07 -17.11
C ASP A 758 -22.52 26.81 -15.65
N GLN A 759 -23.20 25.69 -15.37
CA GLN A 759 -23.52 25.27 -14.01
C GLN A 759 -22.25 24.91 -13.22
N LEU A 760 -21.35 24.12 -13.81
CA LEU A 760 -20.07 23.73 -13.20
C LEU A 760 -19.20 24.95 -12.92
N TRP A 761 -19.10 25.89 -13.87
CA TRP A 761 -18.33 27.12 -13.70
C TRP A 761 -18.85 27.99 -12.56
N LYS A 762 -20.15 27.95 -12.24
CA LYS A 762 -20.70 28.71 -11.11
C LYS A 762 -20.33 28.12 -9.74
N VAL A 763 -19.99 26.83 -9.65
CA VAL A 763 -19.72 26.15 -8.36
C VAL A 763 -18.52 26.72 -7.58
N PRO A 764 -17.34 26.97 -8.19
CA PRO A 764 -16.15 27.47 -7.47
C PRO A 764 -16.26 28.96 -7.10
N PHE A 765 -16.94 29.76 -7.92
CA PHE A 765 -17.05 31.22 -7.76
C PHE A 765 -18.29 31.67 -7.02
N HIS A 766 -19.24 30.78 -6.78
CA HIS A 766 -20.16 30.99 -5.67
C HIS A 766 -19.33 30.98 -4.39
N LYS A 767 -19.15 32.16 -3.79
CA LYS A 767 -18.67 32.30 -2.42
C LYS A 767 -19.54 31.39 -1.56
N LEU A 768 -19.05 30.19 -1.24
CA LEU A 768 -19.59 29.41 -0.15
C LEU A 768 -19.28 30.24 1.10
N VAL A 769 -20.18 31.16 1.44
CA VAL A 769 -20.21 31.87 2.73
C VAL A 769 -20.20 30.85 3.89
N LYS A 770 -20.49 29.59 3.57
CA LYS A 770 -20.60 28.45 4.46
C LYS A 770 -20.17 27.18 3.69
N ASN A 771 -18.99 26.61 3.97
CA ASN A 771 -18.52 25.32 3.39
C ASN A 771 -18.95 24.12 4.26
N SER A 772 -18.69 22.86 3.88
CA SER A 772 -19.11 21.70 4.68
C SER A 772 -18.47 21.65 6.07
N ALA A 773 -17.26 22.20 6.26
CA ALA A 773 -16.57 22.32 7.54
C ALA A 773 -17.12 23.47 8.41
N TYR A 774 -17.53 24.58 7.80
CA TYR A 774 -18.26 25.68 8.42
C TYR A 774 -19.64 25.16 8.80
N TYR A 775 -20.32 24.47 7.89
CA TYR A 775 -21.54 23.77 8.18
C TYR A 775 -21.33 22.55 9.08
N SER A 776 -20.14 22.03 9.35
CA SER A 776 -19.95 20.96 10.36
C SER A 776 -19.71 21.56 11.74
N ARG A 777 -18.96 22.67 11.81
CA ARG A 777 -18.79 23.51 13.01
C ARG A 777 -20.08 24.24 13.42
N TYR A 778 -20.95 24.54 12.44
CA TYR A 778 -22.28 25.14 12.64
C TYR A 778 -23.44 24.20 12.30
N GLN A 779 -23.19 22.91 11.98
CA GLN A 779 -24.24 21.90 11.94
C GLN A 779 -24.58 21.65 13.39
N THR A 780 -25.59 22.38 13.79
CA THR A 780 -26.46 21.99 14.85
C THR A 780 -26.89 20.56 14.47
N LYS A 781 -26.28 19.50 15.07
CA LYS A 781 -26.60 18.08 14.78
C LYS A 781 -28.12 17.97 14.63
N TYR A 782 -28.68 17.18 13.72
CA TYR A 782 -30.14 17.11 13.58
C TYR A 782 -30.82 17.10 14.94
N ARG A 783 -31.85 17.93 15.15
CA ARG A 783 -32.39 18.24 16.49
C ARG A 783 -32.52 17.00 17.38
N ARG A 784 -33.01 15.89 16.82
CA ARG A 784 -33.15 14.61 17.53
C ARG A 784 -31.81 13.94 17.90
N ARG A 785 -30.74 14.10 17.12
CA ARG A 785 -29.38 13.63 17.49
C ARG A 785 -28.70 14.53 18.53
N ARG A 786 -28.97 15.85 18.56
CA ARG A 786 -28.54 16.71 19.70
C ARG A 786 -29.28 16.37 20.98
N GLU A 787 -30.57 16.07 20.86
CA GLU A 787 -31.42 15.70 21.98
C GLU A 787 -31.24 14.23 22.43
N GLY A 788 -30.30 13.48 21.85
CA GLY A 788 -30.08 12.07 22.22
C GLY A 788 -31.24 11.12 21.86
N LYS A 789 -32.08 11.48 20.87
CA LYS A 789 -33.33 10.79 20.50
C LYS A 789 -33.25 9.86 19.29
N THR A 790 -32.27 9.97 18.39
CA THR A 790 -32.22 9.14 17.16
C THR A 790 -30.81 9.05 16.58
N ASP A 791 -30.37 7.83 16.23
CA ASP A 791 -29.27 7.62 15.30
C ASP A 791 -29.79 7.54 13.85
N TYR A 792 -29.50 8.57 13.07
CA TYR A 792 -29.93 8.65 11.67
C TYR A 792 -29.27 7.61 10.77
N TYR A 793 -28.07 7.12 11.11
CA TYR A 793 -27.38 6.13 10.30
C TYR A 793 -28.00 4.74 10.45
N ALA A 794 -28.15 4.27 11.69
CA ALA A 794 -28.84 3.02 12.02
C ALA A 794 -30.28 3.04 11.50
N ARG A 795 -31.00 4.14 11.73
CA ARG A 795 -32.39 4.31 11.26
C ARG A 795 -32.51 4.24 9.73
N LYS A 796 -31.59 4.87 8.97
CA LYS A 796 -31.62 4.79 7.49
C LYS A 796 -31.55 3.34 7.01
N ARG A 797 -30.68 2.51 7.61
CA ARG A 797 -30.56 1.08 7.27
C ARG A 797 -31.81 0.28 7.65
N LEU A 798 -32.46 0.62 8.76
CA LEU A 798 -33.69 -0.03 9.20
C LEU A 798 -34.91 0.31 8.32
N ILE A 799 -34.94 1.48 7.66
CA ILE A 799 -36.06 1.91 6.79
C ILE A 799 -35.79 1.74 5.30
N THR A 800 -34.54 1.49 4.88
CA THR A 800 -34.21 1.28 3.46
C THR A 800 -34.72 -0.09 3.00
N GLN A 801 -35.37 -0.12 1.84
CA GLN A 801 -35.86 -1.33 1.18
C GLN A 801 -35.42 -1.34 -0.29
N ALA A 802 -35.31 -2.55 -0.85
CA ALA A 802 -35.01 -2.73 -2.27
C ALA A 802 -36.20 -2.23 -3.14
N LYS A 803 -35.89 -1.65 -4.30
CA LYS A 803 -36.89 -1.03 -5.20
C LYS A 803 -37.98 -2.00 -5.69
N ASN A 804 -37.72 -3.31 -5.65
CA ASN A 804 -38.65 -4.36 -6.06
C ASN A 804 -39.66 -4.78 -4.97
N LYS A 805 -39.56 -4.27 -3.74
CA LYS A 805 -40.52 -4.52 -2.64
C LYS A 805 -41.49 -3.34 -2.48
N TYR A 806 -42.34 -3.11 -3.47
CA TYR A 806 -43.38 -2.07 -3.38
C TYR A 806 -44.42 -2.46 -2.31
N ASN A 807 -44.70 -1.54 -1.38
CA ASN A 807 -45.78 -1.62 -0.40
C ASN A 807 -45.67 -2.74 0.67
N ALA A 808 -44.50 -3.32 0.89
CA ALA A 808 -44.26 -4.26 2.01
C ALA A 808 -43.61 -3.54 3.20
N PRO A 809 -44.35 -3.16 4.26
CA PRO A 809 -43.77 -2.39 5.37
C PRO A 809 -42.70 -3.19 6.13
N LYS A 810 -41.54 -2.56 6.36
CA LYS A 810 -40.51 -3.10 7.26
C LYS A 810 -40.76 -2.54 8.65
N TYR A 811 -41.30 -3.39 9.52
CA TYR A 811 -41.64 -3.03 10.88
C TYR A 811 -40.40 -2.95 11.77
N ARG A 812 -40.39 -1.96 12.67
CA ARG A 812 -39.35 -1.72 13.66
C ARG A 812 -39.96 -1.79 15.05
N LEU A 813 -39.32 -2.52 15.95
CA LEU A 813 -39.60 -2.48 17.39
C LEU A 813 -38.80 -1.32 17.99
N VAL A 814 -39.48 -0.22 18.32
CA VAL A 814 -38.87 0.99 18.88
C VAL A 814 -39.12 1.01 20.38
N VAL A 815 -38.04 1.01 21.17
CA VAL A 815 -38.10 1.10 22.64
C VAL A 815 -37.56 2.44 23.08
N ARG A 816 -38.27 3.15 23.95
CA ARG A 816 -37.83 4.43 24.52
C ARG A 816 -37.98 4.41 26.03
N PHE A 817 -36.95 4.88 26.71
CA PHE A 817 -36.96 5.05 28.15
C PHE A 817 -37.13 6.54 28.47
N THR A 818 -38.00 6.83 29.42
CA THR A 818 -38.04 8.11 30.13
C THR A 818 -37.64 7.87 31.58
N ASN A 819 -37.53 8.93 32.39
CA ASN A 819 -37.20 8.76 33.81
C ASN A 819 -38.26 8.00 34.61
N ARG A 820 -39.47 7.77 34.07
CA ARG A 820 -40.60 7.18 34.81
C ARG A 820 -41.40 6.14 34.00
N ASP A 821 -41.03 5.89 32.75
CA ASP A 821 -41.86 5.11 31.84
C ASP A 821 -41.01 4.47 30.73
N ILE A 822 -41.46 3.32 30.23
CA ILE A 822 -40.90 2.62 29.08
C ILE A 822 -41.97 2.61 28.00
N ILE A 823 -41.61 3.01 26.79
CA ILE A 823 -42.51 3.08 25.64
C ILE A 823 -42.01 2.08 24.60
N THR A 824 -42.77 1.03 24.33
CA THR A 824 -42.50 0.05 23.28
C THR A 824 -43.51 0.25 22.14
N GLN A 825 -43.04 0.33 20.90
CA GLN A 825 -43.89 0.59 19.73
C GLN A 825 -43.46 -0.25 18.53
N ILE A 826 -44.42 -0.79 17.79
CA ILE A 826 -44.19 -1.31 16.43
C ILE A 826 -44.40 -0.15 15.45
N VAL A 827 -43.37 0.18 14.68
CA VAL A 827 -43.36 1.36 13.79
C VAL A 827 -42.94 0.94 12.39
N TYR A 828 -43.67 1.38 11.36
CA TYR A 828 -43.22 1.31 9.97
C TYR A 828 -43.15 2.73 9.40
N SER A 829 -42.38 2.89 8.31
CA SER A 829 -42.07 4.24 7.78
C SER A 829 -42.69 4.40 6.40
N GLU A 830 -43.45 5.47 6.21
CA GLU A 830 -43.98 5.90 4.93
C GLU A 830 -43.27 7.18 4.46
N ILE A 831 -43.49 7.58 3.21
CA ILE A 831 -43.03 8.88 2.68
C ILE A 831 -43.57 10.04 3.54
N SER A 832 -44.77 9.90 4.11
CA SER A 832 -45.41 10.88 4.99
C SER A 832 -44.83 10.92 6.42
N GLY A 833 -44.03 9.92 6.80
CA GLY A 833 -43.44 9.79 8.14
C GLY A 833 -43.65 8.40 8.78
N ASP A 834 -43.23 8.27 10.04
CA ASP A 834 -43.43 7.05 10.82
C ASP A 834 -44.90 6.86 11.20
N LYS A 835 -45.41 5.64 11.05
CA LYS A 835 -46.72 5.20 11.52
C LYS A 835 -46.55 4.19 12.64
N VAL A 836 -47.23 4.42 13.75
CA VAL A 836 -47.26 3.48 14.89
C VAL A 836 -48.35 2.46 14.61
N PHE A 837 -47.96 1.20 14.50
CA PHE A 837 -48.86 0.07 14.30
C PHE A 837 -49.51 -0.37 15.63
N ALA A 838 -48.70 -0.50 16.69
CA ALA A 838 -49.13 -0.82 18.04
C ALA A 838 -48.18 -0.16 19.06
N SER A 839 -48.66 0.09 20.29
CA SER A 839 -47.86 0.64 21.39
C SER A 839 -48.25 0.03 22.73
N ALA A 840 -47.28 -0.10 23.62
CA ALA A 840 -47.47 -0.38 25.03
C ALA A 840 -46.58 0.55 25.87
N TYR A 841 -47.06 0.90 27.06
CA TYR A 841 -46.36 1.78 27.99
C TYR A 841 -46.24 1.10 29.35
N ALA A 842 -45.11 1.25 30.04
CA ALA A 842 -44.89 0.61 31.34
C ALA A 842 -45.86 1.12 32.42
N HIS A 843 -46.33 2.37 32.34
CA HIS A 843 -47.37 2.86 33.25
C HIS A 843 -48.70 2.08 33.16
N GLU A 844 -48.95 1.34 32.08
CA GLU A 844 -50.11 0.46 31.96
C GLU A 844 -49.96 -0.84 32.76
N LEU A 845 -48.72 -1.22 33.11
CA LEU A 845 -48.45 -2.44 33.87
C LEU A 845 -49.10 -2.44 35.26
N LYS A 846 -49.44 -1.26 35.79
CA LYS A 846 -50.22 -1.14 37.03
C LYS A 846 -51.57 -1.87 36.97
N ARG A 847 -52.20 -1.91 35.79
CA ARG A 847 -53.46 -2.63 35.55
C ARG A 847 -53.29 -4.14 35.63
N TYR A 848 -52.05 -4.59 35.50
CA TYR A 848 -51.62 -5.98 35.52
C TYR A 848 -50.91 -6.34 36.83
N GLY A 849 -50.97 -5.49 37.86
CA GLY A 849 -50.40 -5.76 39.19
C GLY A 849 -49.06 -5.06 39.46
N ILE A 850 -48.26 -4.74 38.45
CA ILE A 850 -46.95 -4.08 38.65
C ILE A 850 -47.15 -2.59 38.92
N THR A 851 -47.35 -2.23 40.19
CA THR A 851 -47.63 -0.85 40.62
C THR A 851 -46.37 0.03 40.66
N ASN A 852 -45.22 -0.58 40.95
CA ASN A 852 -43.95 0.08 41.25
C ASN A 852 -42.79 -0.43 40.38
N GLY A 853 -41.68 0.31 40.33
CA GLY A 853 -40.47 -0.12 39.61
C GLY A 853 -40.59 -0.20 38.08
N LEU A 854 -41.47 0.61 37.48
CA LEU A 854 -41.85 0.57 36.06
C LEU A 854 -40.74 0.81 35.02
N THR A 855 -39.48 0.95 35.45
CA THR A 855 -38.33 1.18 34.56
C THR A 855 -37.20 0.17 34.75
N ASN A 856 -37.36 -0.85 35.60
CA ASN A 856 -36.34 -1.90 35.78
C ASN A 856 -36.32 -2.87 34.57
N TRP A 857 -35.52 -3.94 34.66
CA TRP A 857 -35.37 -4.89 33.55
C TRP A 857 -36.64 -5.76 33.37
N ALA A 858 -37.25 -6.24 34.46
CA ALA A 858 -38.48 -7.03 34.43
C ALA A 858 -39.68 -6.26 33.88
N ALA A 859 -39.84 -4.99 34.28
CA ALA A 859 -40.85 -4.09 33.72
C ALA A 859 -40.64 -3.83 32.22
N ALA A 860 -39.38 -3.75 31.77
CA ALA A 860 -39.07 -3.63 30.34
C ALA A 860 -39.49 -4.90 29.56
N TYR A 861 -39.23 -6.08 30.12
CA TYR A 861 -39.71 -7.36 29.59
C TYR A 861 -41.24 -7.40 29.50
N ALA A 862 -41.95 -7.14 30.60
CA ALA A 862 -43.42 -7.14 30.65
C ALA A 862 -44.03 -6.13 29.65
N THR A 863 -43.42 -4.96 29.47
CA THR A 863 -43.86 -3.96 28.47
C THR A 863 -43.64 -4.43 27.03
N GLY A 864 -42.58 -5.22 26.79
CA GLY A 864 -42.34 -5.90 25.51
C GLY A 864 -43.37 -6.97 25.22
N LEU A 865 -43.67 -7.81 26.22
CA LEU A 865 -44.70 -8.86 26.16
C LEU A 865 -46.08 -8.27 25.87
N LEU A 866 -46.46 -7.21 26.58
CA LEU A 866 -47.72 -6.49 26.35
C LEU A 866 -47.83 -5.96 24.91
N LEU A 867 -46.75 -5.39 24.36
CA LEU A 867 -46.74 -4.95 22.97
C LEU A 867 -46.93 -6.12 21.99
N ALA A 868 -46.26 -7.25 22.23
CA ALA A 868 -46.37 -8.41 21.37
C ALA A 868 -47.80 -8.96 21.34
N ARG A 869 -48.39 -9.22 22.51
CA ARG A 869 -49.78 -9.70 22.61
C ARG A 869 -50.78 -8.73 22.00
N ARG A 870 -50.62 -7.40 22.19
CA ARG A 870 -51.44 -6.39 21.49
C ARG A 870 -51.30 -6.44 19.97
N THR A 871 -50.08 -6.60 19.49
CA THR A 871 -49.78 -6.61 18.05
C THR A 871 -50.39 -7.83 17.39
N LEU A 872 -50.22 -9.02 17.97
CA LEU A 872 -50.75 -10.27 17.44
C LEU A 872 -52.28 -10.34 17.56
N LYS A 873 -52.87 -9.89 18.69
CA LYS A 873 -54.33 -9.86 18.88
C LYS A 873 -54.99 -8.87 17.93
N LYS A 874 -54.34 -7.74 17.63
CA LYS A 874 -54.77 -6.79 16.60
C LYS A 874 -54.74 -7.38 15.19
N LEU A 875 -53.84 -8.34 14.93
CA LEU A 875 -53.72 -9.05 13.65
C LEU A 875 -54.56 -10.34 13.59
N GLY A 876 -55.17 -10.77 14.70
CA GLY A 876 -55.94 -12.00 14.81
C GLY A 876 -55.07 -13.27 14.65
N ILE A 877 -53.82 -13.23 15.13
CA ILE A 877 -52.85 -14.35 15.03
C ILE A 877 -52.22 -14.72 16.37
N ASP A 878 -52.79 -14.25 17.46
CA ASP A 878 -52.25 -14.41 18.82
C ASP A 878 -52.39 -15.84 19.37
N GLU A 879 -53.36 -16.60 18.88
CA GLU A 879 -53.50 -18.04 19.15
C GLU A 879 -52.53 -18.89 18.31
N GLN A 880 -52.18 -18.44 17.10
CA GLN A 880 -51.25 -19.14 16.20
C GLN A 880 -49.79 -18.96 16.60
N PHE A 881 -49.48 -17.83 17.25
CA PHE A 881 -48.15 -17.53 17.78
C PHE A 881 -48.29 -17.19 19.28
N PRO A 882 -48.50 -18.20 20.15
CA PRO A 882 -48.61 -17.98 21.60
C PRO A 882 -47.29 -17.48 22.21
N GLY A 883 -46.16 -17.78 21.55
CA GLY A 883 -44.82 -17.49 22.04
C GLY A 883 -44.41 -18.48 23.13
N VAL A 884 -43.50 -18.06 24.02
CA VAL A 884 -43.04 -18.85 25.17
C VAL A 884 -44.06 -18.70 26.29
N GLU A 885 -44.80 -19.75 26.65
CA GLU A 885 -45.91 -19.65 27.63
C GLU A 885 -45.40 -19.48 29.07
N GLU A 886 -44.34 -20.21 29.43
CA GLU A 886 -43.63 -20.09 30.70
C GLU A 886 -42.22 -19.58 30.45
N ALA A 887 -41.89 -18.40 30.98
CA ALA A 887 -40.61 -17.73 30.71
C ALA A 887 -39.46 -18.34 31.52
N ASP A 888 -39.04 -19.55 31.16
CA ASP A 888 -37.94 -20.34 31.75
C ASP A 888 -36.53 -19.73 31.58
N GLY A 889 -36.40 -18.69 30.77
CA GLY A 889 -35.12 -18.03 30.48
C GLY A 889 -34.38 -18.60 29.28
N GLU A 890 -34.95 -19.60 28.59
CA GLU A 890 -34.36 -20.14 27.38
C GLU A 890 -34.47 -19.17 26.18
N TYR A 891 -33.57 -19.35 25.23
CA TYR A 891 -33.55 -18.60 23.98
C TYR A 891 -34.36 -19.34 22.90
N ALA A 892 -35.46 -18.72 22.48
CA ALA A 892 -36.30 -19.21 21.39
C ALA A 892 -36.78 -18.05 20.50
N LEU A 893 -36.91 -18.32 19.19
CA LEU A 893 -37.52 -17.42 18.22
C LEU A 893 -38.84 -18.00 17.72
N ALA A 894 -39.80 -17.13 17.42
CA ALA A 894 -41.03 -17.57 16.77
C ALA A 894 -40.73 -18.11 15.35
N GLU A 895 -41.14 -19.35 15.09
CA GLU A 895 -41.00 -20.03 13.80
C GLU A 895 -42.31 -20.00 13.00
N ALA A 896 -42.29 -20.47 11.75
CA ALA A 896 -43.50 -20.59 10.95
C ALA A 896 -44.36 -21.77 11.43
N VAL A 897 -45.68 -21.64 11.34
CA VAL A 897 -46.63 -22.68 11.74
C VAL A 897 -47.44 -23.17 10.54
N GLU A 898 -47.70 -24.47 10.47
CA GLU A 898 -48.60 -25.03 9.47
C GLU A 898 -50.05 -24.73 9.87
N THR A 899 -50.80 -24.11 8.95
CA THR A 899 -52.23 -23.83 9.11
C THR A 899 -53.02 -24.51 7.99
N GLU A 900 -54.34 -24.62 8.13
CA GLU A 900 -55.22 -25.19 7.09
C GLU A 900 -55.09 -24.47 5.73
N ASP A 901 -54.65 -23.20 5.73
CA ASP A 901 -54.40 -22.36 4.53
C ASP A 901 -52.93 -22.38 4.04
N GLY A 902 -52.08 -23.24 4.62
CA GLY A 902 -50.64 -23.36 4.30
C GLY A 902 -49.71 -22.83 5.41
N GLU A 903 -48.42 -22.68 5.10
CA GLU A 903 -47.39 -22.20 6.04
C GLU A 903 -47.58 -20.70 6.35
N ARG A 904 -47.86 -20.37 7.62
CA ARG A 904 -48.01 -19.00 8.07
C ARG A 904 -46.77 -18.52 8.82
N ARG A 905 -46.22 -17.40 8.37
CA ARG A 905 -45.01 -16.80 8.95
C ARG A 905 -45.33 -15.90 10.15
N PRO A 906 -44.47 -15.88 11.17
CA PRO A 906 -44.62 -15.00 12.33
C PRO A 906 -44.50 -13.52 11.94
N PHE A 907 -45.13 -12.65 12.72
CA PHE A 907 -45.01 -11.21 12.52
C PHE A 907 -43.57 -10.77 12.79
N LYS A 908 -42.88 -10.27 11.76
CA LYS A 908 -41.46 -9.90 11.83
C LYS A 908 -41.25 -8.41 12.09
N ALA A 909 -40.45 -8.09 13.11
CA ALA A 909 -40.01 -6.72 13.41
C ALA A 909 -38.50 -6.67 13.68
N PHE A 910 -37.85 -5.55 13.39
CA PHE A 910 -36.43 -5.33 13.69
C PHE A 910 -36.27 -4.40 14.89
N LEU A 911 -35.46 -4.76 15.88
CA LEU A 911 -35.17 -3.88 17.02
C LEU A 911 -34.47 -2.59 16.55
N ASP A 912 -35.05 -1.45 16.87
CA ASP A 912 -34.46 -0.13 16.72
C ASP A 912 -33.91 0.33 18.07
N VAL A 913 -32.64 -0.01 18.32
CA VAL A 913 -31.92 0.35 19.56
C VAL A 913 -31.70 1.86 19.73
N GLY A 914 -31.96 2.66 18.67
CA GLY A 914 -31.82 4.10 18.70
C GLY A 914 -30.40 4.56 19.05
N LEU A 915 -30.24 5.15 20.23
CA LEU A 915 -28.96 5.63 20.77
C LEU A 915 -28.57 4.90 22.07
N ALA A 916 -29.28 3.82 22.43
CA ALA A 916 -28.94 3.04 23.59
C ALA A 916 -27.57 2.35 23.40
N ARG A 917 -26.74 2.34 24.44
CA ARG A 917 -25.50 1.56 24.46
C ARG A 917 -25.86 0.08 24.47
N THR A 918 -25.33 -0.69 23.53
CA THR A 918 -25.61 -2.12 23.35
C THR A 918 -24.70 -2.98 24.24
N SER A 919 -24.76 -2.78 25.55
CA SER A 919 -24.09 -3.64 26.54
C SER A 919 -24.97 -4.82 26.94
N THR A 920 -24.36 -5.95 27.33
CA THR A 920 -25.07 -7.10 27.91
C THR A 920 -25.89 -6.64 29.12
N GLY A 921 -27.14 -7.13 29.23
CA GLY A 921 -28.06 -6.73 30.29
C GLY A 921 -28.75 -5.36 30.11
N ALA A 922 -28.52 -4.65 28.98
CA ALA A 922 -29.23 -3.40 28.74
C ALA A 922 -30.76 -3.62 28.63
N ARG A 923 -31.55 -2.78 29.32
CA ARG A 923 -33.03 -2.87 29.38
C ARG A 923 -33.74 -2.87 28.02
N VAL A 924 -33.12 -2.34 26.96
CA VAL A 924 -33.67 -2.40 25.60
C VAL A 924 -33.81 -3.84 25.10
N PHE A 925 -32.88 -4.73 25.51
CA PHE A 925 -32.91 -6.14 25.18
C PHE A 925 -33.93 -6.92 26.02
N ALA A 926 -34.27 -6.44 27.22
CA ALA A 926 -35.39 -6.98 28.01
C ALA A 926 -36.72 -6.83 27.27
N ALA A 927 -37.00 -5.62 26.78
CA ALA A 927 -38.20 -5.34 25.98
C ALA A 927 -38.21 -6.10 24.64
N MET A 928 -37.03 -6.37 24.08
CA MET A 928 -36.87 -7.23 22.90
C MET A 928 -37.20 -8.70 23.23
N LYS A 929 -36.66 -9.24 24.34
CA LYS A 929 -36.94 -10.61 24.79
C LYS A 929 -38.42 -10.78 25.09
N GLY A 930 -39.04 -9.88 25.85
CA GLY A 930 -40.48 -9.94 26.12
C GLY A 930 -41.33 -9.85 24.85
N ALA A 931 -40.92 -9.07 23.85
CA ALA A 931 -41.61 -9.05 22.56
C ALA A 931 -41.43 -10.36 21.76
N SER A 932 -40.24 -10.98 21.83
CA SER A 932 -39.95 -12.27 21.22
C SER A 932 -40.77 -13.39 21.87
N ASP A 933 -40.73 -13.47 23.20
CA ASP A 933 -41.44 -14.45 24.01
C ASP A 933 -42.96 -14.28 23.92
N GLY A 934 -43.44 -13.09 23.56
CA GLY A 934 -44.84 -12.84 23.25
C GLY A 934 -45.29 -13.30 21.86
N GLY A 935 -44.39 -13.82 21.02
CA GLY A 935 -44.68 -14.42 19.71
C GLY A 935 -44.30 -13.57 18.48
N ILE A 936 -43.63 -12.42 18.66
CA ILE A 936 -43.12 -11.63 17.51
C ILE A 936 -41.73 -12.15 17.12
N LEU A 937 -41.51 -12.39 15.82
CA LEU A 937 -40.16 -12.68 15.32
C LEU A 937 -39.32 -11.39 15.30
N VAL A 938 -38.47 -11.23 16.31
CA VAL A 938 -37.41 -10.22 16.34
C VAL A 938 -36.07 -10.92 16.09
N PRO A 939 -35.37 -10.69 14.96
CA PRO A 939 -34.07 -11.34 14.74
C PRO A 939 -33.02 -10.83 15.74
N HIS A 940 -32.50 -11.72 16.59
CA HIS A 940 -31.46 -11.43 17.58
C HIS A 940 -30.67 -12.70 17.95
N SER A 941 -29.73 -12.57 18.88
CA SER A 941 -28.93 -13.65 19.48
C SER A 941 -28.94 -13.50 21.01
N GLU A 942 -28.61 -14.56 21.74
CA GLU A 942 -28.59 -14.59 23.21
C GLU A 942 -27.48 -13.74 23.87
N ASN A 943 -26.44 -13.36 23.11
CA ASN A 943 -25.26 -12.62 23.59
C ASN A 943 -25.49 -11.23 24.25
N ARG A 944 -26.75 -10.77 24.36
CA ARG A 944 -27.11 -9.50 25.00
C ARG A 944 -27.92 -9.67 26.28
N PHE A 945 -28.26 -10.90 26.65
CA PHE A 945 -29.05 -11.18 27.84
C PHE A 945 -28.19 -11.28 29.11
N PRO A 946 -28.72 -10.88 30.28
CA PRO A 946 -28.15 -11.26 31.57
C PRO A 946 -27.93 -12.78 31.61
N GLY A 947 -26.79 -13.22 32.15
CA GLY A 947 -26.42 -14.64 32.21
C GLY A 947 -25.58 -15.12 31.01
N PHE A 948 -25.36 -14.30 29.98
CA PHE A 948 -24.48 -14.69 28.87
C PHE A 948 -23.01 -14.47 29.20
N ASP A 949 -22.23 -15.55 29.14
CA ASP A 949 -20.77 -15.52 29.31
C ASP A 949 -20.07 -15.36 27.94
N ILE A 950 -19.20 -14.37 27.84
CA ILE A 950 -18.47 -14.05 26.59
C ILE A 950 -17.35 -15.06 26.33
N GLU A 951 -16.81 -15.70 27.37
CA GLU A 951 -15.70 -16.65 27.27
C GLU A 951 -16.19 -18.05 26.87
N THR A 952 -17.32 -18.50 27.40
CA THR A 952 -17.89 -19.82 27.08
C THR A 952 -18.88 -19.80 25.92
N GLU A 953 -19.36 -18.61 25.52
CA GLU A 953 -20.45 -18.41 24.55
C GLU A 953 -21.79 -19.06 24.96
N GLU A 954 -22.00 -19.29 26.26
CA GLU A 954 -23.21 -19.94 26.78
C GLU A 954 -24.10 -18.94 27.54
N LEU A 955 -25.42 -19.09 27.40
CA LEU A 955 -26.42 -18.38 28.19
C LEU A 955 -26.84 -19.21 29.40
N ASP A 956 -26.64 -18.66 30.59
CA ASP A 956 -27.30 -19.15 31.80
C ASP A 956 -28.79 -18.74 31.81
N ALA A 957 -29.64 -19.70 31.44
CA ALA A 957 -31.10 -19.53 31.41
C ALA A 957 -31.68 -19.23 32.81
N GLU A 958 -31.09 -19.75 33.88
CA GLU A 958 -31.58 -19.54 35.25
C GLU A 958 -31.35 -18.08 35.69
N THR A 959 -30.18 -17.51 35.38
CA THR A 959 -29.92 -16.08 35.57
C THR A 959 -30.89 -15.23 34.75
N LEU A 960 -31.16 -15.59 33.49
CA LEU A 960 -32.09 -14.83 32.66
C LEU A 960 -33.53 -14.88 33.21
N ARG A 961 -33.98 -16.06 33.64
CA ARG A 961 -35.28 -16.26 34.31
C ARG A 961 -35.41 -15.36 35.52
N THR A 962 -34.40 -15.34 36.37
CA THR A 962 -34.35 -14.49 37.58
C THR A 962 -34.51 -13.00 37.22
N TYR A 963 -33.89 -12.54 36.13
CA TYR A 963 -34.08 -11.16 35.65
C TYR A 963 -35.48 -10.88 35.11
N ILE A 964 -36.11 -11.85 34.42
CA ILE A 964 -37.47 -11.76 33.87
C ILE A 964 -38.50 -11.54 34.99
N PHE A 965 -38.38 -12.27 36.09
CA PHE A 965 -39.31 -12.20 37.23
C PHE A 965 -38.90 -11.20 38.32
N GLY A 966 -37.88 -10.39 38.09
CA GLY A 966 -37.53 -9.29 38.99
C GLY A 966 -36.65 -9.68 40.18
N GLY A 967 -35.99 -10.84 40.17
CA GLY A 967 -35.05 -11.26 41.23
C GLY A 967 -33.94 -10.25 41.50
N HIS A 968 -33.39 -9.61 40.45
CA HIS A 968 -32.44 -8.49 40.61
C HIS A 968 -32.98 -7.30 41.42
N VAL A 969 -34.31 -7.13 41.50
CA VAL A 969 -34.96 -6.12 42.34
C VAL A 969 -35.11 -6.65 43.76
N ALA A 970 -35.48 -7.92 43.92
CA ALA A 970 -35.58 -8.59 45.22
C ALA A 970 -34.23 -8.64 45.95
N GLU A 971 -33.17 -9.11 45.27
CA GLU A 971 -31.79 -9.13 45.79
C GLU A 971 -31.32 -7.72 46.18
N TYR A 972 -31.63 -6.71 45.37
CA TYR A 972 -31.28 -5.33 45.68
C TYR A 972 -32.10 -4.77 46.85
N MET A 973 -33.33 -5.23 47.03
CA MET A 973 -34.22 -4.85 48.12
C MET A 973 -33.73 -5.45 49.45
N GLU A 974 -33.38 -6.74 49.46
CA GLU A 974 -32.79 -7.45 50.61
C GLU A 974 -31.43 -6.87 50.98
N GLY A 975 -30.52 -6.74 50.00
CA GLY A 975 -29.18 -6.20 50.26
C GLY A 975 -29.21 -4.78 50.83
N LEU A 976 -30.12 -3.91 50.35
CA LEU A 976 -30.27 -2.57 50.94
C LEU A 976 -30.89 -2.59 52.33
N ALA A 977 -31.82 -3.51 52.60
CA ALA A 977 -32.40 -3.65 53.93
C ALA A 977 -31.35 -4.03 54.96
N ASP A 978 -30.38 -4.87 54.58
CA ASP A 978 -29.27 -5.32 55.42
C ASP A 978 -28.15 -4.26 55.55
N ASP A 979 -27.81 -3.56 54.47
CA ASP A 979 -26.66 -2.64 54.42
C ASP A 979 -26.96 -1.20 54.89
N ASP A 980 -28.14 -0.65 54.54
CA ASP A 980 -28.48 0.78 54.73
C ASP A 980 -30.00 0.99 54.80
N GLU A 981 -30.54 0.84 56.02
CA GLU A 981 -31.99 0.95 56.28
C GLU A 981 -32.59 2.31 55.88
N GLU A 982 -31.80 3.40 55.93
CA GLU A 982 -32.26 4.74 55.54
C GLU A 982 -32.43 4.83 54.02
N ARG A 983 -31.46 4.32 53.25
CA ARG A 983 -31.59 4.23 51.79
C ARG A 983 -32.66 3.23 51.36
N TYR A 984 -32.83 2.12 52.07
CA TYR A 984 -33.89 1.15 51.80
C TYR A 984 -35.27 1.80 51.86
N ARG A 985 -35.57 2.47 52.99
CA ARG A 985 -36.84 3.19 53.17
C ARG A 985 -37.03 4.31 52.14
N GLY A 986 -35.96 5.00 51.72
CA GLY A 986 -36.03 6.03 50.69
C GLY A 986 -36.27 5.50 49.27
N GLN A 987 -35.54 4.45 48.87
CA GLN A 987 -35.56 3.89 47.52
C GLN A 987 -36.82 3.02 47.27
N PHE A 988 -37.27 2.28 48.28
CA PHE A 988 -38.41 1.36 48.21
C PHE A 988 -39.65 1.86 48.95
N HIS A 989 -39.72 3.13 49.35
CA HIS A 989 -40.87 3.75 50.02
C HIS A 989 -42.23 3.34 49.43
N LYS A 990 -42.35 3.35 48.10
CA LYS A 990 -43.60 3.00 47.43
C LYS A 990 -43.94 1.51 47.51
N TYR A 991 -42.91 0.65 47.52
CA TYR A 991 -43.11 -0.79 47.70
C TYR A 991 -43.62 -1.07 49.10
N LEU A 992 -43.05 -0.39 50.10
CA LEU A 992 -43.52 -0.42 51.48
C LEU A 992 -44.94 0.15 51.64
N GLU A 993 -45.28 1.26 50.97
CA GLU A 993 -46.66 1.81 50.95
C GLU A 993 -47.69 0.84 50.36
N ASN A 994 -47.27 -0.02 49.44
CA ASN A 994 -48.13 -1.01 48.79
C ASN A 994 -48.01 -2.41 49.42
N GLU A 995 -47.33 -2.55 50.56
CA GLU A 995 -47.13 -3.82 51.27
C GLU A 995 -46.50 -4.92 50.39
N VAL A 996 -45.53 -4.55 49.53
CA VAL A 996 -44.78 -5.49 48.67
C VAL A 996 -43.37 -5.69 49.24
N GLU A 997 -43.06 -6.90 49.68
CA GLU A 997 -41.74 -7.30 50.15
C GLU A 997 -40.92 -7.98 49.04
N ALA A 998 -39.63 -8.24 49.30
CA ALA A 998 -38.73 -8.84 48.29
C ALA A 998 -39.22 -10.22 47.81
N GLY A 999 -39.76 -11.03 48.72
CA GLY A 999 -40.31 -12.36 48.41
C GLY A 999 -41.55 -12.33 47.51
N ASP A 1000 -42.29 -11.21 47.48
CA ASP A 1000 -43.52 -11.09 46.68
C ASP A 1000 -43.25 -10.70 45.22
N ILE A 1001 -42.00 -10.33 44.87
CA ILE A 1001 -41.68 -9.75 43.55
C ILE A 1001 -41.84 -10.77 42.41
N GLU A 1002 -41.40 -12.02 42.61
CA GLU A 1002 -41.51 -13.06 41.58
C GLU A 1002 -42.97 -13.39 41.25
N ASP A 1003 -43.80 -13.55 42.28
CA ASP A 1003 -45.24 -13.79 42.14
C ASP A 1003 -45.94 -12.60 41.45
N LEU A 1004 -45.55 -11.38 41.79
CA LEU A 1004 -46.06 -10.15 41.17
C LEU A 1004 -45.86 -10.14 39.65
N TYR A 1005 -44.65 -10.46 39.18
CA TYR A 1005 -44.36 -10.50 37.73
C TYR A 1005 -45.00 -11.71 37.06
N THR A 1006 -45.11 -12.85 37.75
CA THR A 1006 -45.78 -14.05 37.25
C THR A 1006 -47.26 -13.79 36.95
N GLU A 1007 -47.99 -13.23 37.92
CA GLU A 1007 -49.40 -12.88 37.74
C GLU A 1007 -49.58 -11.78 36.68
N ALA A 1008 -48.64 -10.82 36.61
CA ALA A 1008 -48.69 -9.79 35.58
C ALA A 1008 -48.50 -10.36 34.16
N HIS A 1009 -47.56 -11.28 33.95
CA HIS A 1009 -47.35 -11.93 32.66
C HIS A 1009 -48.59 -12.70 32.22
N LYS A 1010 -49.24 -13.42 33.14
CA LYS A 1010 -50.49 -14.14 32.90
C LYS A 1010 -51.63 -13.19 32.54
N ALA A 1011 -51.85 -12.14 33.34
CA ALA A 1011 -52.89 -11.15 33.10
C ALA A 1011 -52.70 -10.40 31.76
N ILE A 1012 -51.45 -10.14 31.34
CA ILE A 1012 -51.13 -9.55 30.04
C ILE A 1012 -51.53 -10.47 28.88
N ARG A 1013 -51.32 -11.79 29.04
CA ARG A 1013 -51.69 -12.78 28.02
C ARG A 1013 -53.20 -12.94 27.89
N GLU A 1014 -53.92 -12.93 29.01
CA GLU A 1014 -55.38 -13.02 29.06
C GLU A 1014 -56.06 -11.80 28.41
N ASP A 1015 -55.73 -10.58 28.86
CA ASP A 1015 -56.28 -9.34 28.30
C ASP A 1015 -55.23 -8.23 28.10
N PRO A 1016 -54.56 -8.19 26.94
CA PRO A 1016 -53.59 -7.13 26.65
C PRO A 1016 -54.23 -5.73 26.46
N PHE A 1017 -55.56 -5.59 26.46
CA PHE A 1017 -56.27 -4.31 26.32
C PHE A 1017 -57.04 -3.89 27.59
N LYS A 1018 -56.68 -4.45 28.75
CA LYS A 1018 -57.28 -4.15 30.05
C LYS A 1018 -57.40 -2.63 30.29
N LYS A 1019 -58.62 -2.19 30.57
CA LYS A 1019 -58.96 -0.77 30.79
C LYS A 1019 -58.49 -0.30 32.15
N ASP A 1020 -58.26 1.01 32.25
CA ASP A 1020 -57.91 1.70 33.48
C ASP A 1020 -59.20 2.12 34.20
N GLU A 1021 -59.42 1.65 35.42
CA GLU A 1021 -60.62 2.01 36.19
C GLU A 1021 -60.52 3.42 36.80
N ASP A 1022 -59.31 3.98 36.89
CA ASP A 1022 -59.01 5.31 37.47
C ASP A 1022 -58.75 6.42 36.42
N GLU A 1023 -58.88 6.12 35.11
CA GLU A 1023 -58.66 7.11 34.04
C GLU A 1023 -59.83 8.12 34.01
N GLY A 1024 -59.71 9.19 34.81
CA GLY A 1024 -60.65 10.31 34.81
C GLY A 1024 -60.90 10.89 33.42
N SER A 1025 -62.01 11.64 33.26
CA SER A 1025 -62.48 12.15 31.97
C SER A 1025 -61.40 12.91 31.20
N LYS A 1026 -61.09 12.47 29.96
CA LYS A 1026 -60.09 13.10 29.08
C LYS A 1026 -60.45 14.56 28.80
N LYS A 1027 -59.51 15.48 29.07
CA LYS A 1027 -59.63 16.91 28.73
C LYS A 1027 -60.04 17.09 27.27
N THR A 1028 -60.97 18.00 27.02
CA THR A 1028 -61.48 18.31 25.68
C THR A 1028 -60.42 19.00 24.82
N LYS A 1029 -60.62 18.94 23.49
CA LYS A 1029 -59.72 19.55 22.49
C LYS A 1029 -59.53 21.07 22.71
N GLU A 1030 -60.53 21.72 23.28
CA GLU A 1030 -60.55 23.16 23.56
C GLU A 1030 -59.72 23.50 24.81
N GLU A 1031 -59.80 22.68 25.86
CA GLU A 1031 -58.98 22.80 27.06
C GLU A 1031 -57.49 22.60 26.76
N TYR A 1032 -57.16 21.60 25.92
CA TYR A 1032 -55.79 21.39 25.45
C TYR A 1032 -55.25 22.60 24.64
N LYS A 1033 -56.11 23.21 23.82
CA LYS A 1033 -55.75 24.39 23.02
C LYS A 1033 -55.49 25.60 23.91
N ALA A 1034 -56.27 25.80 24.97
CA ALA A 1034 -56.08 26.88 25.94
C ALA A 1034 -54.79 26.71 26.75
N GLU A 1035 -54.50 25.49 27.23
CA GLU A 1035 -53.29 25.16 27.98
C GLU A 1035 -52.01 25.39 27.14
N SER A 1036 -52.05 25.06 25.84
CA SER A 1036 -50.91 25.20 24.92
C SER A 1036 -50.46 26.66 24.71
N LYS A 1037 -51.36 27.64 24.88
CA LYS A 1037 -51.05 29.07 24.73
C LYS A 1037 -50.23 29.64 25.88
N LYS A 1038 -50.26 29.02 27.07
CA LYS A 1038 -49.49 29.48 28.26
C LYS A 1038 -47.98 29.41 28.03
N PHE A 1039 -47.50 28.56 27.13
CA PHE A 1039 -46.08 28.37 26.84
C PHE A 1039 -45.60 29.08 25.56
N GLN A 1040 -46.47 29.87 24.92
CA GLN A 1040 -46.17 30.54 23.65
C GLN A 1040 -45.48 31.89 23.88
N LYS A 1041 -44.13 31.91 23.88
CA LYS A 1041 -43.37 33.17 23.97
C LYS A 1041 -43.59 34.04 22.74
N LYS A 1042 -44.12 35.26 22.94
CA LYS A 1042 -44.26 36.29 21.89
C LYS A 1042 -42.87 36.66 21.36
N LYS A 1043 -42.63 36.54 20.05
CA LYS A 1043 -41.36 36.92 19.43
C LYS A 1043 -41.23 38.44 19.46
N LEU A 1044 -40.15 38.95 20.07
CA LEU A 1044 -39.78 40.36 20.01
C LEU A 1044 -39.55 40.79 18.55
N THR A 1045 -40.11 41.94 18.21
CA THR A 1045 -39.88 42.63 16.93
C THR A 1045 -38.42 43.10 16.81
N HIS A 1046 -38.01 43.46 15.60
CA HIS A 1046 -36.65 43.93 15.36
C HIS A 1046 -36.31 45.19 16.19
N ALA A 1047 -37.26 46.12 16.31
CA ALA A 1047 -37.11 47.33 17.11
C ALA A 1047 -36.93 47.01 18.60
N GLU A 1048 -37.74 46.10 19.16
CA GLU A 1048 -37.63 45.70 20.57
C GLU A 1048 -36.34 44.92 20.86
N ARG A 1049 -35.82 44.15 19.91
CA ARG A 1049 -34.50 43.49 20.05
C ARG A 1049 -33.37 44.51 20.05
N LYS A 1050 -33.43 45.53 19.18
CA LYS A 1050 -32.42 46.59 19.13
C LYS A 1050 -32.39 47.38 20.44
N ALA A 1051 -33.57 47.78 20.94
CA ALA A 1051 -33.69 48.46 22.24
C ALA A 1051 -33.15 47.62 23.41
N ARG A 1052 -33.43 46.31 23.41
CA ARG A 1052 -32.94 45.39 24.45
C ARG A 1052 -31.42 45.19 24.39
N VAL A 1053 -30.83 45.22 23.20
CA VAL A 1053 -29.37 45.15 23.00
C VAL A 1053 -28.72 46.46 23.46
N GLU A 1054 -29.28 47.62 23.09
CA GLU A 1054 -28.81 48.93 23.57
C GLU A 1054 -28.91 49.06 25.09
N GLN A 1055 -29.98 48.54 25.70
CA GLN A 1055 -30.13 48.51 27.16
C GLN A 1055 -29.08 47.60 27.82
N LYS A 1056 -28.82 46.42 27.25
CA LYS A 1056 -27.77 45.53 27.75
C LYS A 1056 -26.36 46.12 27.60
N ILE A 1057 -26.12 46.87 26.53
CA ILE A 1057 -24.84 47.56 26.32
C ILE A 1057 -24.68 48.67 27.37
N ARG A 1058 -25.75 49.39 27.73
CA ARG A 1058 -25.70 50.38 28.82
C ARG A 1058 -25.50 49.74 30.20
N GLU A 1059 -26.15 48.60 30.48
CA GLU A 1059 -25.98 47.86 31.73
C GLU A 1059 -24.59 47.22 31.88
N LEU A 1060 -23.89 46.95 30.78
CA LEU A 1060 -22.52 46.42 30.78
C LEU A 1060 -21.45 47.53 30.77
N ALA A 1061 -21.83 48.77 30.48
CA ALA A 1061 -20.96 49.94 30.46
C ALA A 1061 -21.07 50.81 31.73
N ALA A 1062 -22.04 50.53 32.60
CA ALA A 1062 -22.17 51.04 33.97
C ALA A 1062 -21.60 49.99 34.94
#